data_AF-C6PYE2-F1
#
_entry.id   AF-C6PYE2-F1
#
_cell.length_a   1.000
_cell.length_b   1.000
_cell.length_c   1.000
_cell.angle_alpha   90.00
_cell.angle_beta   90.00
_cell.angle_gamma   90.00
#
_symmetry.space_group_name_H-M   'P 1'
#
loop_
_entity.id
_entity.type
_entity.pdbx_description
1 polymer ?
#
loop_
_entity_poly.entity_id
_entity_poly.type
_entity_poly.pdbx_seq_one_letter_code
_entity_poly.pdbx_strand_id
1 'polypeptide(L)'
;MDYRNKVKKIFSYLLSVKNLNEKIIRNVSEYEKLYWENDLMSMDGCSVNKVSETEWWLEVTKKCKCIYDQLFKLFLEIQKRSEGIEIVWGHGLLVWKVGNEKIIHPVVTTRMKLNFDVKKGIFHLIPISPTCLELGIFEDLDIANLHSIVQIENEINSVDIDPRTIDNIENILKDIVSYLGCNGQIINCRVSMDKIKLTKNPFICDNPVILIRKNNMRLWQKEIININNQIDNGYVIPETIKALVQDKKLEQSEEDIKEWEKVGEDILFPLDTNFEQKQVVKRLCENYGVVVQGPPGTGKSHTIVNLICHLLAHGKSVLVTSQTDKALKVLVDMIPEHIRPLCMSVIGNDSNSLKELNEAVRKITDNLSVEPEALSKEIKLLREELKNCRKKQEHLYNRLGEIQNTENKSIEYGGQYYKVADIAKWVRENRKQHSWIEDNIKYEQSMPLNKEEYLQLLKLLKAIDKKEKQNFDSIKSLIDKIPMDIEICDKMSRFKKLKEDIEINTKLLSNWRIPDNNRCDYEALLSMLNKCKSEMESIENSSFKNILGLYYSSKIAHDLFMDAAFKCNNYFLMLDRLKSKLKNYNIEIPNNINIDKLSRDFDIVYSKFNSRGKVSKTFKIIHSEYNYIFKECKVDFLEVENFEQASALKLYIQQEKIIKDLKSLWNSMAKKYGDLSDICNREDEIDIIEIEQNIKKLNTIIDWNVKYKSKITSLLGRIWIPQNIEWHKSQTYSYLIKCVQAIKKVNEYNELKAYIEVMKKLVLSTDKLDELYNAMEFLDVEKTKEQLKMIEHFKVIKNDLVRIDELINKITKVCPTTGEKLIESWRNNTRNFEDFCSAWKWCQWNSLLKDIYKLNLEFIEEAIEQNSKKRKNDYKRYSI
;
A
#
# COMPACT_ATOMS: atom_id res chain seq x y z
N MET A 1 -4.45 -31.18 -38.45
CA MET A 1 -4.42 -32.23 -37.40
C MET A 1 -5.76 -32.24 -36.73
N ASP A 2 -6.39 -33.41 -36.67
CA ASP A 2 -7.61 -33.64 -35.89
C ASP A 2 -7.40 -33.13 -34.45
N TYR A 3 -8.37 -32.36 -33.95
CA TYR A 3 -8.33 -31.80 -32.60
C TYR A 3 -8.19 -32.92 -31.55
N ARG A 4 -8.70 -34.13 -31.84
CA ARG A 4 -8.52 -35.33 -31.01
C ARG A 4 -7.05 -35.64 -30.73
N ASN A 5 -6.21 -35.61 -31.76
CA ASN A 5 -4.77 -35.86 -31.63
C ASN A 5 -4.05 -34.78 -30.80
N LYS A 6 -4.47 -33.52 -30.92
CA LYS A 6 -3.90 -32.44 -30.09
C LYS A 6 -4.30 -32.60 -28.61
N VAL A 7 -5.55 -32.95 -28.33
CA VAL A 7 -6.03 -33.20 -26.96
C VAL A 7 -5.30 -34.39 -26.32
N LYS A 8 -5.16 -35.50 -27.06
CA LYS A 8 -4.40 -36.67 -26.59
C LYS A 8 -2.96 -36.30 -26.21
N LYS A 9 -2.28 -35.48 -27.03
CA LYS A 9 -0.93 -35.00 -26.72
C LYS A 9 -0.84 -34.23 -25.40
N ILE A 10 -1.86 -33.45 -25.02
CA ILE A 10 -1.88 -32.75 -23.73
C ILE A 10 -1.88 -33.76 -22.58
N PHE A 11 -2.78 -34.74 -22.62
CA PHE A 11 -2.89 -35.74 -21.56
C PHE A 11 -1.66 -36.66 -21.50
N SER A 12 -1.13 -37.09 -22.65
CA SER A 12 0.13 -37.83 -22.70
C SER A 12 1.31 -37.01 -22.15
N TYR A 13 1.37 -35.71 -22.46
CA TYR A 13 2.39 -34.82 -21.91
C TYR A 13 2.27 -34.69 -20.38
N LEU A 14 1.07 -34.51 -19.84
CA LEU A 14 0.83 -34.46 -18.39
C LEU A 14 1.27 -35.76 -17.70
N LEU A 15 0.98 -36.91 -18.30
CA LEU A 15 1.41 -38.23 -17.82
C LEU A 15 2.94 -38.35 -17.82
N SER A 16 3.60 -37.97 -18.92
CA SER A 16 5.06 -38.02 -19.01
C SER A 16 5.75 -37.09 -18.02
N VAL A 17 5.27 -35.84 -17.87
CA VAL A 17 5.81 -34.88 -16.91
C VAL A 17 5.69 -35.39 -15.47
N LYS A 18 4.62 -36.12 -15.15
CA LYS A 18 4.43 -36.70 -13.83
C LYS A 18 5.31 -37.93 -13.60
N ASN A 19 5.36 -38.85 -14.54
CA ASN A 19 6.16 -40.08 -14.42
C ASN A 19 7.66 -39.78 -14.34
N LEU A 20 8.13 -38.66 -14.90
CA LEU A 20 9.51 -38.21 -14.76
C LEU A 20 9.91 -37.82 -13.32
N ASN A 21 8.96 -37.60 -12.42
CA ASN A 21 9.20 -37.02 -11.09
C ASN A 21 8.94 -37.98 -9.90
N GLU A 22 8.45 -39.20 -10.12
CA GLU A 22 8.13 -40.16 -9.04
C GLU A 22 9.06 -41.39 -9.05
N LYS A 23 9.55 -41.79 -7.86
CA LYS A 23 10.37 -43.00 -7.68
C LYS A 23 9.46 -44.15 -7.23
N ILE A 24 9.47 -45.27 -7.94
CA ILE A 24 8.78 -46.50 -7.55
C ILE A 24 9.51 -47.11 -6.34
N ILE A 25 8.81 -47.26 -5.21
CA ILE A 25 9.32 -47.90 -3.99
C ILE A 25 8.82 -49.34 -3.95
N ARG A 26 9.73 -50.32 -4.05
CA ARG A 26 9.41 -51.76 -3.97
C ARG A 26 9.84 -52.40 -2.65
N ASN A 27 10.51 -51.65 -1.76
CA ASN A 27 10.96 -52.12 -0.46
C ASN A 27 10.48 -51.18 0.65
N VAL A 28 9.78 -51.72 1.64
CA VAL A 28 9.26 -50.97 2.79
C VAL A 28 10.33 -50.23 3.59
N SER A 29 11.59 -50.69 3.56
CA SER A 29 12.69 -50.00 4.26
C SER A 29 13.12 -48.68 3.63
N GLU A 30 12.65 -48.37 2.41
CA GLU A 30 12.92 -47.09 1.75
C GLU A 30 11.95 -45.99 2.18
N TYR A 31 10.91 -46.30 2.96
CA TYR A 31 10.02 -45.31 3.54
C TYR A 31 10.66 -44.61 4.75
N GLU A 32 10.39 -43.32 4.92
CA GLU A 32 11.02 -42.49 5.96
C GLU A 32 10.67 -42.95 7.39
N LYS A 33 9.47 -43.48 7.62
CA LYS A 33 9.01 -44.00 8.91
C LYS A 33 8.15 -45.25 8.70
N LEU A 34 8.44 -46.30 9.45
CA LEU A 34 7.71 -47.58 9.44
C LEU A 34 7.58 -48.14 10.86
N TYR A 35 6.48 -48.82 11.15
CA TYR A 35 6.22 -49.47 12.44
C TYR A 35 5.63 -50.86 12.23
N TRP A 36 6.23 -51.89 12.81
CA TRP A 36 5.69 -53.24 12.75
C TRP A 36 4.62 -53.44 13.82
N GLU A 37 3.53 -54.11 13.47
CA GLU A 37 2.46 -54.42 14.41
C GLU A 37 2.96 -55.21 15.63
N ASN A 38 3.84 -56.19 15.39
CA ASN A 38 4.40 -57.05 16.43
C ASN A 38 5.24 -56.26 17.45
N ASP A 39 6.02 -55.27 16.98
CA ASP A 39 6.84 -54.45 17.86
C ASP A 39 5.95 -53.58 18.76
N LEU A 40 4.88 -53.01 18.20
CA LEU A 40 3.93 -52.19 18.93
C LEU A 40 3.14 -52.97 19.99
N MET A 41 2.76 -54.22 19.72
CA MET A 41 2.08 -55.08 20.69
C MET A 41 2.94 -55.41 21.92
N SER A 42 4.27 -55.35 21.79
CA SER A 42 5.20 -55.65 22.88
C SER A 42 5.51 -54.45 23.79
N MET A 43 5.09 -53.24 23.41
CA MET A 43 5.40 -52.00 24.12
C MET A 43 4.31 -51.63 25.13
N ASP A 44 4.72 -51.33 26.37
CA ASP A 44 3.80 -50.86 27.41
C ASP A 44 3.20 -49.50 27.03
N GLY A 45 1.87 -49.43 26.95
CA GLY A 45 1.12 -48.25 26.52
C GLY A 45 0.63 -48.25 25.07
N CYS A 46 0.91 -49.29 24.29
CA CYS A 46 0.36 -49.52 22.94
C CYS A 46 -0.63 -50.69 22.97
N SER A 47 -1.77 -50.56 22.28
CA SER A 47 -2.76 -51.64 22.13
C SER A 47 -3.18 -51.75 20.67
N VAL A 48 -3.15 -52.94 20.09
CA VAL A 48 -3.64 -53.21 18.73
C VAL A 48 -4.96 -53.96 18.82
N ASN A 49 -5.96 -53.51 18.07
CA ASN A 49 -7.30 -54.05 18.10
C ASN A 49 -7.58 -54.95 16.91
N LYS A 50 -8.16 -56.12 17.18
CA LYS A 50 -8.52 -57.12 16.17
C LYS A 50 -10.02 -57.37 16.07
N VAL A 51 -10.84 -56.67 16.86
CA VAL A 51 -12.31 -56.82 16.88
C VAL A 51 -12.94 -55.82 15.90
N SER A 52 -13.76 -56.30 14.97
CA SER A 52 -14.37 -55.47 13.91
C SER A 52 -15.35 -54.41 14.43
N GLU A 53 -16.00 -54.64 15.58
CA GLU A 53 -17.00 -53.74 16.19
C GLU A 53 -16.44 -52.40 16.69
N THR A 54 -15.12 -52.24 16.70
CA THR A 54 -14.44 -51.07 17.28
C THR A 54 -13.65 -50.32 16.22
N GLU A 55 -13.82 -49.01 16.16
CA GLU A 55 -13.33 -48.20 15.02
C GLU A 55 -11.80 -48.05 14.99
N TRP A 56 -11.10 -48.10 16.12
CA TRP A 56 -9.64 -47.90 16.17
C TRP A 56 -8.87 -49.23 16.07
N TRP A 57 -7.77 -49.23 15.30
CA TRP A 57 -6.87 -50.38 15.08
C TRP A 57 -5.64 -50.33 15.99
N LEU A 58 -5.16 -49.13 16.35
CA LEU A 58 -4.06 -48.92 17.28
C LEU A 58 -4.43 -47.81 18.27
N GLU A 59 -4.21 -48.05 19.55
CA GLU A 59 -4.28 -47.07 20.64
C GLU A 59 -2.88 -46.88 21.24
N VAL A 60 -2.43 -45.62 21.37
CA VAL A 60 -1.14 -45.28 22.01
C VAL A 60 -1.36 -44.25 23.10
N THR A 61 -0.93 -44.61 24.32
CA THR A 61 -1.02 -43.78 25.52
C THR A 61 0.33 -43.18 25.90
N LYS A 62 0.34 -42.18 26.79
CA LYS A 62 1.56 -41.54 27.29
C LYS A 62 2.55 -42.48 28.01
N LYS A 63 2.14 -43.71 28.36
CA LYS A 63 3.03 -44.72 28.95
C LYS A 63 4.14 -45.12 27.96
N CYS A 64 3.85 -45.17 26.66
CA CYS A 64 4.84 -45.40 25.61
C CYS A 64 5.40 -44.07 25.07
N LYS A 65 6.28 -43.42 25.84
CA LYS A 65 6.75 -42.06 25.51
C LYS A 65 7.39 -41.94 24.11
N CYS A 66 8.15 -42.95 23.67
CA CYS A 66 8.84 -42.92 22.38
C CYS A 66 7.88 -42.87 21.19
N ILE A 67 6.89 -43.76 21.13
CA ILE A 67 5.90 -43.80 20.06
C ILE A 67 4.92 -42.63 20.19
N TYR A 68 4.51 -42.30 21.43
CA TYR A 68 3.61 -41.18 21.69
C TYR A 68 4.20 -39.84 21.19
N ASP A 69 5.46 -39.53 21.48
CA ASP A 69 6.12 -38.30 21.02
C ASP A 69 6.28 -38.28 19.48
N GLN A 70 6.51 -39.44 18.85
CA GLN A 70 6.59 -39.56 17.40
C GLN A 70 5.24 -39.33 16.71
N LEU A 71 4.16 -39.94 17.23
CA LEU A 71 2.80 -39.72 16.74
C LEU A 71 2.34 -38.29 17.01
N PHE A 72 2.71 -37.69 18.13
CA PHE A 72 2.41 -36.28 18.41
C PHE A 72 3.10 -35.33 17.43
N LYS A 73 4.38 -35.56 17.11
CA LYS A 73 5.09 -34.81 16.05
C LYS A 73 4.42 -35.00 14.69
N LEU A 74 4.07 -36.25 14.33
CA LEU A 74 3.40 -36.56 13.08
C LEU A 74 2.01 -35.88 13.00
N PHE A 75 1.25 -35.89 14.09
CA PHE A 75 -0.04 -35.20 14.19
C PHE A 75 0.10 -33.70 13.95
N LEU A 76 1.12 -33.06 14.55
CA LEU A 76 1.43 -31.65 14.31
C LEU A 76 1.92 -31.38 12.88
N GLU A 77 2.69 -32.30 12.28
CA GLU A 77 3.13 -32.21 10.89
C GLU A 77 1.96 -32.28 9.91
N ILE A 78 1.03 -33.23 10.11
CA ILE A 78 -0.20 -33.40 9.33
C ILE A 78 -1.11 -32.17 9.46
N GLN A 79 -1.17 -31.54 10.64
CA GLN A 79 -1.95 -30.30 10.82
C GLN A 79 -1.29 -29.05 10.21
N LYS A 80 0.06 -28.98 10.20
CA LYS A 80 0.80 -27.80 9.73
C LYS A 80 1.05 -27.79 8.22
N ARG A 81 1.27 -28.95 7.61
CA ARG A 81 1.52 -29.08 6.16
C ARG A 81 0.23 -29.56 5.50
N SER A 82 -0.36 -28.73 4.63
CA SER A 82 -1.45 -29.17 3.74
C SER A 82 -1.00 -30.11 2.62
N GLU A 83 0.23 -30.64 2.67
CA GLU A 83 0.81 -31.48 1.62
C GLU A 83 1.11 -32.89 2.15
N GLY A 84 0.25 -33.83 1.73
CA GLY A 84 0.69 -35.01 1.00
C GLY A 84 1.36 -36.13 1.79
N ILE A 85 1.21 -36.25 3.11
CA ILE A 85 1.64 -37.44 3.88
C ILE A 85 0.41 -38.30 4.19
N GLU A 86 0.47 -39.59 3.88
CA GLU A 86 -0.55 -40.58 4.26
C GLU A 86 0.03 -41.64 5.21
N ILE A 87 -0.82 -42.15 6.10
CA ILE A 87 -0.52 -43.29 6.97
C ILE A 87 -1.25 -44.49 6.38
N VAL A 88 -0.54 -45.59 6.17
CA VAL A 88 -1.07 -46.80 5.53
C VAL A 88 -0.76 -48.01 6.39
N TRP A 89 -1.75 -48.83 6.66
CA TRP A 89 -1.58 -50.16 7.25
C TRP A 89 -1.49 -51.20 6.14
N GLY A 90 -0.33 -51.80 5.98
CA GLY A 90 -0.06 -52.84 5.01
C GLY A 90 -0.27 -54.23 5.59
N HIS A 91 -0.88 -55.11 4.81
CA HIS A 91 -1.15 -56.51 5.08
C HIS A 91 -0.59 -57.37 3.94
N GLY A 92 -0.27 -58.62 4.24
CA GLY A 92 0.29 -59.55 3.26
C GLY A 92 1.59 -59.01 2.67
N LEU A 93 2.69 -59.11 3.41
CA LEU A 93 3.99 -58.64 2.94
C LEU A 93 4.51 -59.58 1.84
N LEU A 94 4.47 -59.15 0.57
CA LEU A 94 5.01 -59.89 -0.56
C LEU A 94 6.53 -59.79 -0.57
N VAL A 95 7.17 -60.94 -0.67
CA VAL A 95 8.61 -61.08 -0.75
C VAL A 95 8.93 -61.83 -2.04
N TRP A 96 9.57 -61.14 -2.98
CA TRP A 96 9.81 -61.68 -4.31
C TRP A 96 10.99 -61.03 -5.01
N LYS A 97 11.73 -61.82 -5.79
CA LYS A 97 12.80 -61.35 -6.68
C LYS A 97 12.44 -61.64 -8.13
N VAL A 98 12.29 -60.58 -8.93
CA VAL A 98 11.84 -60.63 -10.34
C VAL A 98 12.90 -59.96 -11.21
N GLY A 99 13.53 -60.71 -12.11
CA GLY A 99 14.67 -60.19 -12.88
C GLY A 99 15.75 -59.58 -11.97
N ASN A 100 16.01 -58.28 -12.14
CA ASN A 100 16.95 -57.50 -11.31
C ASN A 100 16.30 -56.77 -10.12
N GLU A 101 14.98 -56.78 -10.03
CA GLU A 101 14.21 -56.04 -9.03
C GLU A 101 13.93 -56.90 -7.79
N LYS A 102 13.82 -56.24 -6.64
CA LYS A 102 13.54 -56.86 -5.34
C LYS A 102 12.28 -56.23 -4.74
N ILE A 103 11.30 -57.06 -4.40
CA ILE A 103 10.03 -56.63 -3.82
C ILE A 103 9.94 -57.15 -2.39
N ILE A 104 9.81 -56.24 -1.44
CA ILE A 104 9.46 -56.47 -0.04
C ILE A 104 8.43 -55.41 0.32
N HIS A 105 7.16 -55.69 0.01
CA HIS A 105 6.11 -54.69 0.11
C HIS A 105 4.76 -55.32 0.43
N PRO A 106 3.92 -54.71 1.28
CA PRO A 106 2.55 -55.16 1.46
C PRO A 106 1.80 -55.10 0.13
N VAL A 107 1.10 -56.18 -0.22
CA VAL A 107 0.23 -56.21 -1.42
C VAL A 107 -1.16 -55.69 -1.13
N VAL A 108 -1.57 -55.70 0.12
CA VAL A 108 -2.88 -55.22 0.56
C VAL A 108 -2.65 -54.05 1.51
N THR A 109 -3.33 -52.93 1.30
CA THR A 109 -3.10 -51.70 2.07
C THR A 109 -4.41 -51.01 2.44
N THR A 110 -4.48 -50.51 3.68
CA THR A 110 -5.62 -49.75 4.21
C THR A 110 -5.14 -48.39 4.69
N ARG A 111 -5.76 -47.30 4.24
CA ARG A 111 -5.38 -45.95 4.68
C ARG A 111 -5.90 -45.66 6.08
N MET A 112 -5.06 -45.04 6.91
CA MET A 112 -5.33 -44.80 8.34
C MET A 112 -5.31 -43.31 8.69
N LYS A 113 -6.17 -42.91 9.63
CA LYS A 113 -6.27 -41.58 10.23
C LYS A 113 -5.70 -41.61 11.62
N LEU A 114 -4.80 -40.67 11.90
CA LEU A 114 -4.32 -40.39 13.24
C LEU A 114 -5.29 -39.44 13.95
N ASN A 115 -6.00 -39.95 14.95
CA ASN A 115 -6.92 -39.21 15.79
C ASN A 115 -6.31 -38.98 17.18
N PHE A 116 -6.50 -37.79 17.75
CA PHE A 116 -6.00 -37.44 19.08
C PHE A 116 -7.17 -37.12 20.03
N ASP A 117 -7.36 -37.94 21.06
CA ASP A 117 -8.32 -37.66 22.14
C ASP A 117 -7.70 -36.68 23.14
N VAL A 118 -8.14 -35.42 23.08
CA VAL A 118 -7.65 -34.34 23.94
C VAL A 118 -7.96 -34.57 25.43
N LYS A 119 -9.11 -35.17 25.75
CA LYS A 119 -9.55 -35.37 27.15
C LYS A 119 -8.72 -36.46 27.83
N LYS A 120 -8.43 -37.53 27.10
CA LYS A 120 -7.67 -38.68 27.62
C LYS A 120 -6.17 -38.58 27.35
N GLY A 121 -5.75 -37.75 26.40
CA GLY A 121 -4.36 -37.64 25.95
C GLY A 121 -3.87 -38.93 25.30
N ILE A 122 -4.66 -39.50 24.37
CA ILE A 122 -4.43 -40.79 23.71
C ILE A 122 -4.49 -40.61 22.19
N PHE A 123 -3.68 -41.36 21.45
CA PHE A 123 -3.75 -41.43 19.98
C PHE A 123 -4.43 -42.70 19.50
N HIS A 124 -5.29 -42.59 18.49
CA HIS A 124 -5.93 -43.71 17.80
C HIS A 124 -5.59 -43.70 16.31
N LEU A 125 -5.29 -44.86 15.71
CA LEU A 125 -5.31 -45.05 14.26
C LEU A 125 -6.64 -45.69 13.85
N ILE A 126 -7.37 -45.05 12.94
CA ILE A 126 -8.71 -45.45 12.49
C ILE A 126 -8.68 -45.60 10.96
N PRO A 127 -9.29 -46.62 10.34
CA PRO A 127 -9.28 -46.79 8.90
C PRO A 127 -10.13 -45.70 8.23
N ILE A 128 -9.71 -45.29 7.04
CA ILE A 128 -10.29 -44.17 6.30
C ILE A 128 -10.85 -44.62 4.95
N SER A 129 -10.17 -45.55 4.29
CA SER A 129 -10.57 -46.09 2.99
C SER A 129 -10.84 -47.58 3.10
N PRO A 130 -11.63 -48.16 2.17
CA PRO A 130 -11.62 -49.58 1.95
C PRO A 130 -10.19 -50.07 1.72
N THR A 131 -9.99 -51.33 2.08
CA THR A 131 -8.75 -52.05 1.83
C THR A 131 -8.52 -52.18 0.33
N CYS A 132 -7.34 -51.83 -0.16
CA CYS A 132 -7.00 -51.80 -1.58
C CYS A 132 -5.80 -52.70 -1.89
N LEU A 133 -5.61 -53.01 -3.18
CA LEU A 133 -4.46 -53.76 -3.67
C LEU A 133 -3.36 -52.82 -4.18
N GLU A 134 -2.13 -53.02 -3.76
CA GLU A 134 -0.99 -52.17 -4.09
C GLU A 134 -0.34 -52.62 -5.41
N LEU A 135 -0.88 -52.18 -6.55
CA LEU A 135 -0.42 -52.61 -7.88
C LEU A 135 0.89 -52.00 -8.35
N GLY A 136 1.21 -50.76 -7.96
CA GLY A 136 2.35 -50.07 -8.58
C GLY A 136 3.72 -50.53 -8.12
N ILE A 137 3.82 -51.54 -7.24
CA ILE A 137 5.08 -52.29 -7.04
C ILE A 137 5.45 -53.11 -8.29
N PHE A 138 4.48 -53.36 -9.16
CA PHE A 138 4.61 -54.13 -10.40
C PHE A 138 4.81 -53.27 -11.66
N GLU A 139 4.78 -51.94 -11.53
CA GLU A 139 5.11 -51.02 -12.64
C GLU A 139 6.51 -51.33 -13.19
N ASP A 140 6.69 -51.26 -14.51
CA ASP A 140 7.93 -51.58 -15.24
C ASP A 140 8.44 -53.04 -15.10
N LEU A 141 7.62 -53.96 -14.56
CA LEU A 141 7.92 -55.40 -14.51
C LEU A 141 7.15 -56.17 -15.58
N ASP A 142 7.83 -57.12 -16.24
CA ASP A 142 7.22 -57.99 -17.25
C ASP A 142 6.57 -59.21 -16.57
N ILE A 143 5.29 -59.06 -16.21
CA ILE A 143 4.50 -60.08 -15.50
C ILE A 143 3.39 -60.60 -16.42
N ALA A 144 3.42 -61.89 -16.75
CA ALA A 144 2.55 -62.51 -17.74
C ALA A 144 1.04 -62.38 -17.44
N ASN A 145 0.64 -62.49 -16.16
CA ASN A 145 -0.77 -62.51 -15.74
C ASN A 145 -1.21 -61.24 -15.01
N LEU A 146 -0.55 -60.10 -15.25
CA LEU A 146 -0.86 -58.85 -14.54
C LEU A 146 -2.32 -58.40 -14.73
N HIS A 147 -2.92 -58.69 -15.89
CA HIS A 147 -4.34 -58.43 -16.15
C HIS A 147 -5.27 -59.15 -15.17
N SER A 148 -4.97 -60.39 -14.78
CA SER A 148 -5.76 -61.15 -13.79
C SER A 148 -5.65 -60.54 -12.39
N ILE A 149 -4.47 -60.02 -12.03
CA ILE A 149 -4.27 -59.35 -10.73
C ILE A 149 -5.05 -58.02 -10.67
N VAL A 150 -5.15 -57.31 -11.80
CA VAL A 150 -6.01 -56.11 -11.91
C VAL A 150 -7.50 -56.45 -11.79
N GLN A 151 -7.93 -57.64 -12.21
CA GLN A 151 -9.32 -58.08 -12.02
C GLN A 151 -9.65 -58.30 -10.53
N ILE A 152 -8.71 -58.87 -9.75
CA ILE A 152 -8.86 -59.03 -8.30
C ILE A 152 -9.03 -57.67 -7.61
N GLU A 153 -8.33 -56.62 -8.09
CA GLU A 153 -8.53 -55.25 -7.58
C GLU A 153 -10.01 -54.82 -7.70
N ASN A 154 -10.67 -55.15 -8.81
CA ASN A 154 -12.08 -54.83 -9.01
C ASN A 154 -13.00 -55.64 -8.07
N GLU A 155 -12.65 -56.89 -7.78
CA GLU A 155 -13.39 -57.74 -6.83
C GLU A 155 -13.26 -57.23 -5.39
N ILE A 156 -12.04 -56.86 -4.96
CA ILE A 156 -11.78 -56.25 -3.66
C ILE A 156 -12.57 -54.95 -3.50
N ASN A 157 -12.63 -54.12 -4.53
CA ASN A 157 -13.41 -52.88 -4.48
C ASN A 157 -14.92 -53.10 -4.35
N SER A 158 -15.43 -54.30 -4.65
CA SER A 158 -16.85 -54.64 -4.55
C SER A 158 -17.28 -55.17 -3.17
N VAL A 159 -16.32 -55.56 -2.32
CA VAL A 159 -16.57 -56.16 -1.00
C VAL A 159 -15.80 -55.37 0.06
N ASP A 160 -16.49 -54.81 1.05
CA ASP A 160 -15.84 -54.05 2.14
C ASP A 160 -15.16 -55.02 3.12
N ILE A 161 -13.88 -55.32 2.87
CA ILE A 161 -13.10 -56.33 3.61
C ILE A 161 -12.30 -55.69 4.75
N ASP A 162 -12.47 -56.21 5.97
CA ASP A 162 -11.64 -55.86 7.14
C ASP A 162 -10.40 -56.78 7.23
N PRO A 163 -9.17 -56.27 7.01
CA PRO A 163 -7.95 -57.06 6.94
C PRO A 163 -7.23 -57.21 8.30
N ARG A 164 -7.83 -56.78 9.42
CA ARG A 164 -7.22 -56.88 10.76
C ARG A 164 -6.79 -58.31 11.09
N THR A 165 -7.53 -59.32 10.61
CA THR A 165 -7.21 -60.74 10.71
C THR A 165 -6.90 -61.31 9.34
N ILE A 166 -5.83 -62.11 9.23
CA ILE A 166 -5.40 -62.68 7.94
C ILE A 166 -6.47 -63.58 7.31
N ASP A 167 -7.28 -64.27 8.13
CA ASP A 167 -8.35 -65.16 7.67
C ASP A 167 -9.35 -64.45 6.74
N ASN A 168 -9.54 -63.13 6.92
CA ASN A 168 -10.48 -62.34 6.11
C ASN A 168 -9.93 -62.00 4.71
N ILE A 169 -8.60 -62.03 4.52
CA ILE A 169 -7.93 -61.70 3.26
C ILE A 169 -7.18 -62.90 2.65
N GLU A 170 -7.20 -64.05 3.30
CA GLU A 170 -6.37 -65.20 2.95
C GLU A 170 -6.61 -65.69 1.51
N ASN A 171 -7.87 -65.76 1.07
CA ASN A 171 -8.23 -66.20 -0.28
C ASN A 171 -7.68 -65.26 -1.35
N ILE A 172 -7.80 -63.95 -1.13
CA ILE A 172 -7.27 -62.92 -2.03
C ILE A 172 -5.75 -63.02 -2.14
N LEU A 173 -5.08 -63.17 -1.00
CA LEU A 173 -3.63 -63.32 -0.97
C LEU A 173 -3.21 -64.59 -1.74
N LYS A 174 -3.91 -65.73 -1.57
CA LYS A 174 -3.64 -66.98 -2.31
C LYS A 174 -3.76 -66.77 -3.82
N ASP A 175 -4.83 -66.11 -4.27
CA ASP A 175 -5.06 -65.84 -5.68
C ASP A 175 -3.93 -64.97 -6.26
N ILE A 176 -3.55 -63.89 -5.58
CA ILE A 176 -2.44 -63.01 -6.00
C ILE A 176 -1.14 -63.80 -6.15
N VAL A 177 -0.74 -64.60 -5.15
CA VAL A 177 0.53 -65.34 -5.26
C VAL A 177 0.48 -66.39 -6.37
N SER A 178 -0.68 -67.01 -6.61
CA SER A 178 -0.85 -68.00 -7.68
C SER A 178 -0.70 -67.40 -9.08
N TYR A 179 -1.20 -66.18 -9.30
CA TYR A 179 -1.04 -65.47 -10.57
C TYR A 179 0.38 -64.92 -10.77
N LEU A 180 1.07 -64.59 -9.68
CA LEU A 180 2.48 -64.17 -9.71
C LEU A 180 3.46 -65.34 -9.93
N GLY A 181 3.09 -66.58 -9.57
CA GLY A 181 3.91 -67.75 -9.82
C GLY A 181 3.26 -69.09 -9.44
N CYS A 182 3.63 -70.17 -10.13
CA CYS A 182 3.02 -71.49 -10.00
C CYS A 182 3.09 -72.13 -8.60
N ASN A 183 4.01 -71.67 -7.72
CA ASN A 183 4.24 -72.22 -6.38
C ASN A 183 4.12 -71.15 -5.28
N GLY A 184 3.14 -70.26 -5.41
CA GLY A 184 2.86 -69.25 -4.40
C GLY A 184 2.45 -69.84 -3.05
N GLN A 185 3.01 -69.33 -1.95
CA GLN A 185 2.66 -69.75 -0.58
C GLN A 185 2.40 -68.54 0.33
N ILE A 186 1.43 -68.71 1.23
CA ILE A 186 1.25 -67.82 2.39
C ILE A 186 1.97 -68.45 3.57
N ILE A 187 2.81 -67.66 4.24
CA ILE A 187 3.55 -68.08 5.42
C ILE A 187 3.10 -67.23 6.60
N ASN A 188 2.56 -67.88 7.64
CA ASN A 188 2.33 -67.24 8.92
C ASN A 188 3.67 -66.98 9.61
N CYS A 189 4.24 -65.80 9.35
CA CYS A 189 5.55 -65.38 9.84
C CYS A 189 5.47 -64.01 10.50
N ARG A 190 5.27 -64.00 11.81
CA ARG A 190 5.45 -62.81 12.68
C ARG A 190 6.91 -62.64 13.04
N VAL A 191 7.73 -62.18 12.08
CA VAL A 191 9.20 -62.17 12.21
C VAL A 191 9.77 -60.79 11.89
N SER A 192 10.83 -60.38 12.60
CA SER A 192 11.59 -59.16 12.31
C SER A 192 12.20 -59.19 10.90
N MET A 193 12.30 -58.01 10.26
CA MET A 193 12.71 -57.83 8.85
C MET A 193 14.04 -58.53 8.51
N ASP A 194 15.01 -58.53 9.43
CA ASP A 194 16.35 -59.11 9.23
C ASP A 194 16.36 -60.62 8.95
N LYS A 195 15.24 -61.31 9.19
CA LYS A 195 15.09 -62.76 8.98
C LYS A 195 14.34 -63.11 7.68
N ILE A 196 13.81 -62.12 6.96
CA ILE A 196 13.07 -62.32 5.71
C ILE A 196 14.06 -62.49 4.54
N LYS A 197 14.07 -63.67 3.91
CA LYS A 197 14.96 -63.97 2.77
C LYS A 197 14.21 -63.87 1.45
N LEU A 198 14.77 -63.11 0.51
CA LEU A 198 14.26 -62.98 -0.86
C LEU A 198 14.40 -64.31 -1.62
N THR A 199 13.31 -64.76 -2.24
CA THR A 199 13.24 -65.98 -3.04
C THR A 199 12.86 -65.67 -4.49
N LYS A 200 13.13 -66.62 -5.41
CA LYS A 200 12.70 -66.54 -6.81
C LYS A 200 11.20 -66.80 -6.99
N ASN A 201 10.60 -67.62 -6.12
CA ASN A 201 9.17 -67.85 -6.09
C ASN A 201 8.52 -66.84 -5.14
N PRO A 202 7.41 -66.20 -5.51
CA PRO A 202 6.73 -65.23 -4.66
C PRO A 202 6.11 -65.92 -3.45
N PHE A 203 6.24 -65.31 -2.27
CA PHE A 203 5.50 -65.72 -1.08
C PHE A 203 5.03 -64.48 -0.30
N ILE A 204 3.94 -64.65 0.45
CA ILE A 204 3.34 -63.59 1.26
C ILE A 204 3.46 -63.94 2.74
N CYS A 205 3.93 -62.99 3.56
CA CYS A 205 4.00 -63.13 5.01
C CYS A 205 2.88 -62.38 5.73
N ASP A 206 2.30 -63.02 6.75
CA ASP A 206 1.43 -62.36 7.75
C ASP A 206 2.25 -61.49 8.72
N ASN A 207 2.68 -60.32 8.24
CA ASN A 207 3.43 -59.37 9.07
C ASN A 207 2.96 -57.94 8.77
N PRO A 208 1.86 -57.50 9.40
CA PRO A 208 1.32 -56.19 9.14
C PRO A 208 2.26 -55.05 9.54
N VAL A 209 2.27 -53.99 8.75
CA VAL A 209 3.20 -52.86 8.89
C VAL A 209 2.48 -51.54 8.69
N ILE A 210 2.76 -50.56 9.53
CA ILE A 210 2.29 -49.19 9.38
C ILE A 210 3.37 -48.38 8.68
N LEU A 211 3.03 -47.81 7.53
CA LEU A 211 3.91 -47.03 6.67
C LEU A 211 3.46 -45.57 6.66
N ILE A 212 4.41 -44.65 6.80
CA ILE A 212 4.16 -43.22 6.58
C ILE A 212 4.86 -42.83 5.28
N ARG A 213 4.07 -42.46 4.27
CA ARG A 213 4.58 -42.17 2.93
C ARG A 213 3.99 -40.89 2.38
N LYS A 214 4.60 -40.34 1.32
CA LYS A 214 3.96 -39.28 0.55
C LYS A 214 2.80 -39.89 -0.24
N ASN A 215 1.64 -39.22 -0.27
CA ASN A 215 0.44 -39.70 -0.94
C ASN A 215 0.76 -40.00 -2.41
N ASN A 216 0.66 -41.27 -2.79
CA ASN A 216 0.87 -41.70 -4.16
C ASN A 216 -0.32 -41.26 -5.01
N MET A 217 -0.10 -40.38 -5.98
CA MET A 217 -1.14 -39.90 -6.91
C MET A 217 -1.48 -40.93 -8.01
N ARG A 218 -1.28 -42.25 -7.78
CA ARG A 218 -1.51 -43.30 -8.79
C ARG A 218 -2.92 -43.32 -9.39
N LEU A 219 -3.91 -42.91 -8.60
CA LEU A 219 -5.28 -42.67 -9.08
C LEU A 219 -5.31 -41.70 -10.28
N TRP A 220 -4.54 -40.61 -10.25
CA TRP A 220 -4.47 -39.65 -11.36
C TRP A 220 -3.86 -40.24 -12.63
N GLN A 221 -2.85 -41.09 -12.51
CA GLN A 221 -2.21 -41.75 -13.66
C GLN A 221 -3.20 -42.71 -14.34
N LYS A 222 -3.88 -43.55 -13.55
CA LYS A 222 -4.94 -44.46 -14.02
C LYS A 222 -6.06 -43.70 -14.74
N GLU A 223 -6.50 -42.57 -14.19
CA GLU A 223 -7.51 -41.71 -14.82
C GLU A 223 -7.04 -41.11 -16.15
N ILE A 224 -5.81 -40.57 -16.25
CA ILE A 224 -5.28 -40.01 -17.51
C ILE A 224 -5.18 -41.09 -18.59
N ILE A 225 -4.75 -42.30 -18.25
CA ILE A 225 -4.69 -43.43 -19.18
C ILE A 225 -6.10 -43.80 -19.65
N ASN A 226 -7.06 -43.87 -18.73
CA ASN A 226 -8.46 -44.13 -19.06
C ASN A 226 -9.05 -43.06 -20.01
N ILE A 227 -8.77 -41.77 -19.75
CA ILE A 227 -9.17 -40.66 -20.64
C ILE A 227 -8.59 -40.85 -22.05
N ASN A 228 -7.31 -41.20 -22.18
CA ASN A 228 -6.69 -41.44 -23.49
C ASN A 228 -7.36 -42.61 -24.23
N ASN A 229 -7.66 -43.72 -23.53
CA ASN A 229 -8.36 -44.86 -24.11
C ASN A 229 -9.79 -44.51 -24.56
N GLN A 230 -10.52 -43.71 -23.77
CA GLN A 230 -11.86 -43.23 -24.15
C GLN A 230 -11.82 -42.35 -25.40
N ILE A 231 -10.81 -41.47 -25.53
CA ILE A 231 -10.63 -40.64 -26.73
C ILE A 231 -10.39 -41.51 -27.96
N ASP A 232 -9.57 -42.55 -27.84
CA ASP A 232 -9.29 -43.52 -28.92
C ASP A 232 -10.54 -44.31 -29.31
N ASN A 233 -11.38 -44.66 -28.33
CA ASN A 233 -12.68 -45.31 -28.54
C ASN A 233 -13.78 -44.38 -29.08
N GLY A 234 -13.43 -43.15 -29.51
CA GLY A 234 -14.34 -42.25 -30.20
C GLY A 234 -15.14 -41.31 -29.29
N TYR A 235 -14.83 -41.25 -27.99
CA TYR A 235 -15.53 -40.38 -27.03
C TYR A 235 -15.60 -38.93 -27.53
N VAL A 236 -16.74 -38.27 -27.29
CA VAL A 236 -17.01 -36.90 -27.76
C VAL A 236 -16.21 -35.92 -26.89
N ILE A 237 -15.30 -35.16 -27.51
CA ILE A 237 -14.47 -34.19 -26.79
C ILE A 237 -15.29 -32.93 -26.50
N PRO A 238 -15.39 -32.49 -25.23
CA PRO A 238 -16.07 -31.24 -24.89
C PRO A 238 -15.47 -30.02 -25.60
N GLU A 239 -16.32 -29.08 -26.03
CA GLU A 239 -15.90 -27.87 -26.74
C GLU A 239 -14.94 -27.00 -25.90
N THR A 240 -15.04 -27.05 -24.57
CA THR A 240 -14.10 -26.39 -23.63
C THR A 240 -12.66 -26.90 -23.76
N ILE A 241 -12.46 -28.21 -23.91
CA ILE A 241 -11.14 -28.83 -24.08
C ILE A 241 -10.63 -28.61 -25.50
N LYS A 242 -11.54 -28.61 -26.48
CA LYS A 242 -11.23 -28.30 -27.87
C LYS A 242 -10.77 -26.84 -28.04
N ALA A 243 -11.36 -25.90 -27.30
CA ALA A 243 -10.95 -24.49 -27.28
C ALA A 243 -9.49 -24.29 -26.86
N LEU A 244 -8.93 -25.19 -26.04
CA LEU A 244 -7.54 -25.10 -25.57
C LEU A 244 -6.49 -25.48 -26.62
N VAL A 245 -6.88 -26.23 -27.67
CA VAL A 245 -5.96 -26.77 -28.70
C VAL A 245 -6.14 -26.14 -30.07
N GLN A 246 -7.13 -25.28 -30.24
CA GLN A 246 -7.45 -24.61 -31.49
C GLN A 246 -6.99 -23.16 -31.49
N ASP A 247 -6.44 -22.73 -32.63
CA ASP A 247 -5.89 -21.38 -32.79
C ASP A 247 -6.97 -20.35 -33.21
N LYS A 248 -8.18 -20.80 -33.55
CA LYS A 248 -9.32 -19.96 -33.90
C LYS A 248 -10.30 -19.91 -32.72
N LYS A 249 -10.93 -18.75 -32.50
CA LYS A 249 -12.03 -18.61 -31.54
C LYS A 249 -13.16 -19.53 -31.97
N LEU A 250 -13.51 -20.49 -31.10
CA LEU A 250 -14.70 -21.31 -31.29
C LEU A 250 -15.92 -20.44 -31.03
N GLU A 251 -16.82 -20.37 -32.01
CA GLU A 251 -18.13 -19.76 -31.83
C GLU A 251 -19.00 -20.71 -31.01
N GLN A 252 -19.69 -20.14 -30.03
CA GLN A 252 -20.66 -20.90 -29.25
C GLN A 252 -21.84 -21.30 -30.13
N SER A 253 -22.38 -22.49 -29.90
CA SER A 253 -23.60 -22.91 -30.60
C SER A 253 -24.78 -22.01 -30.21
N GLU A 254 -25.81 -21.92 -31.06
CA GLU A 254 -27.04 -21.18 -30.71
C GLU A 254 -27.71 -21.75 -29.45
N GLU A 255 -27.56 -23.04 -29.21
CA GLU A 255 -28.04 -23.73 -28.01
C GLU A 255 -27.27 -23.29 -26.76
N ASP A 256 -25.92 -23.25 -26.84
CA ASP A 256 -25.07 -22.74 -25.75
C ASP A 256 -25.41 -21.27 -25.44
N ILE A 257 -25.55 -20.43 -26.46
CA ILE A 257 -25.88 -19.01 -26.27
C ILE A 257 -27.21 -18.88 -25.51
N LYS A 258 -28.25 -19.62 -25.90
CA LYS A 258 -29.55 -19.62 -25.19
C LYS A 258 -29.44 -20.16 -23.77
N GLU A 259 -28.61 -21.18 -23.53
CA GLU A 259 -28.43 -21.78 -22.20
C GLU A 259 -27.68 -20.85 -21.23
N TRP A 260 -26.85 -19.96 -21.75
CA TRP A 260 -26.04 -19.00 -20.99
C TRP A 260 -26.59 -17.56 -21.03
N GLU A 261 -27.56 -17.27 -21.90
CA GLU A 261 -28.22 -15.97 -22.03
C GLU A 261 -28.79 -15.51 -20.68
N LYS A 262 -29.57 -16.38 -20.02
CA LYS A 262 -30.16 -16.09 -18.70
C LYS A 262 -29.12 -15.89 -17.59
N VAL A 263 -27.97 -16.57 -17.71
CA VAL A 263 -26.86 -16.43 -16.76
C VAL A 263 -26.24 -15.03 -16.87
N GLY A 264 -26.10 -14.50 -18.09
CA GLY A 264 -25.54 -13.18 -18.34
C GLY A 264 -26.45 -12.00 -17.97
N GLU A 265 -27.77 -12.19 -17.97
CA GLU A 265 -28.75 -11.13 -17.70
C GLU A 265 -28.88 -10.80 -16.21
N ASP A 266 -28.96 -11.83 -15.35
CA ASP A 266 -29.25 -11.68 -13.93
C ASP A 266 -28.06 -12.09 -13.07
N ILE A 267 -27.14 -11.17 -12.79
CA ILE A 267 -26.00 -11.42 -11.89
C ILE A 267 -26.47 -11.50 -10.43
N LEU A 268 -26.28 -12.65 -9.80
CA LEU A 268 -26.77 -13.01 -8.45
C LEU A 268 -25.59 -13.23 -7.50
N PHE A 269 -24.98 -12.13 -7.06
CA PHE A 269 -23.79 -12.15 -6.20
C PHE A 269 -24.15 -11.85 -4.74
N PRO A 270 -23.93 -12.79 -3.80
CA PRO A 270 -24.24 -12.57 -2.38
C PRO A 270 -23.17 -11.73 -1.65
N LEU A 271 -21.91 -11.77 -2.10
CA LEU A 271 -20.80 -11.00 -1.53
C LEU A 271 -20.51 -9.73 -2.32
N ASP A 272 -19.82 -8.78 -1.69
CA ASP A 272 -19.45 -7.52 -2.33
C ASP A 272 -18.52 -7.74 -3.52
N THR A 273 -18.74 -6.94 -4.57
CA THR A 273 -18.06 -7.12 -5.85
C THR A 273 -17.92 -5.80 -6.61
N ASN A 274 -16.83 -5.66 -7.37
CA ASN A 274 -16.60 -4.49 -8.21
C ASN A 274 -17.00 -4.75 -9.68
N PHE A 275 -16.85 -3.73 -10.54
CA PHE A 275 -17.26 -3.81 -11.93
C PHE A 275 -16.42 -4.83 -12.72
N GLU A 276 -15.11 -4.87 -12.49
CA GLU A 276 -14.19 -5.79 -13.16
C GLU A 276 -14.50 -7.25 -12.82
N GLN A 277 -14.88 -7.52 -11.57
CA GLN A 277 -15.30 -8.86 -11.13
C GLN A 277 -16.65 -9.27 -11.73
N LYS A 278 -17.60 -8.34 -11.94
CA LYS A 278 -18.85 -8.63 -12.66
C LYS A 278 -18.63 -8.93 -14.14
N GLN A 279 -17.66 -8.26 -14.78
CA GLN A 279 -17.29 -8.51 -16.18
C GLN A 279 -16.83 -9.96 -16.42
N VAL A 280 -16.37 -10.66 -15.39
CA VAL A 280 -16.01 -12.08 -15.49
C VAL A 280 -17.22 -12.94 -15.91
N VAL A 281 -18.42 -12.67 -15.40
CA VAL A 281 -19.65 -13.40 -15.79
C VAL A 281 -19.99 -13.15 -17.25
N LYS A 282 -19.93 -11.89 -17.69
CA LYS A 282 -20.23 -11.55 -19.08
C LYS A 282 -19.28 -12.28 -20.03
N ARG A 283 -17.97 -12.27 -19.73
CA ARG A 283 -16.97 -13.00 -20.51
C ARG A 283 -17.15 -14.51 -20.44
N LEU A 284 -17.63 -15.05 -19.31
CA LEU A 284 -17.95 -16.47 -19.16
C LEU A 284 -19.13 -16.88 -20.03
N CYS A 285 -20.14 -16.02 -20.19
CA CYS A 285 -21.29 -16.31 -21.04
C CYS A 285 -20.92 -16.29 -22.53
N GLU A 286 -19.97 -15.43 -22.92
CA GLU A 286 -19.54 -15.24 -24.33
C GLU A 286 -18.39 -16.16 -24.78
N ASN A 287 -17.79 -16.95 -23.87
CA ASN A 287 -16.60 -17.76 -24.18
C ASN A 287 -16.59 -19.07 -23.37
N TYR A 288 -16.02 -20.14 -23.94
CA TYR A 288 -15.87 -21.44 -23.26
C TYR A 288 -14.89 -21.45 -22.06
N GLY A 289 -14.13 -20.37 -21.84
CA GLY A 289 -13.22 -20.25 -20.71
C GLY A 289 -12.70 -18.83 -20.52
N VAL A 290 -12.38 -18.47 -19.28
CA VAL A 290 -11.89 -17.14 -18.91
C VAL A 290 -10.69 -17.27 -17.97
N VAL A 291 -9.59 -16.59 -18.31
CA VAL A 291 -8.42 -16.47 -17.43
C VAL A 291 -8.54 -15.16 -16.65
N VAL A 292 -8.54 -15.25 -15.33
CA VAL A 292 -8.63 -14.10 -14.42
C VAL A 292 -7.30 -13.91 -13.71
N GLN A 293 -6.60 -12.82 -14.00
CA GLN A 293 -5.35 -12.44 -13.33
C GLN A 293 -5.62 -11.33 -12.31
N GLY A 294 -5.05 -11.45 -11.11
CA GLY A 294 -5.16 -10.42 -10.07
C GLY A 294 -3.93 -10.37 -9.18
N PRO A 295 -3.41 -9.20 -8.79
CA PRO A 295 -2.42 -9.04 -7.73
C PRO A 295 -2.87 -9.67 -6.40
N PRO A 296 -1.96 -10.00 -5.46
CA PRO A 296 -2.33 -10.47 -4.13
C PRO A 296 -3.25 -9.44 -3.42
N GLY A 297 -4.29 -9.92 -2.73
CA GLY A 297 -5.25 -9.06 -2.01
C GLY A 297 -6.45 -8.53 -2.81
N THR A 298 -6.54 -8.80 -4.12
CA THR A 298 -7.60 -8.23 -5.00
C THR A 298 -8.95 -8.95 -5.00
N GLY A 299 -9.29 -9.66 -3.91
CA GLY A 299 -10.61 -10.27 -3.75
C GLY A 299 -10.92 -11.47 -4.67
N LYS A 300 -9.89 -12.19 -5.16
CA LYS A 300 -10.07 -13.39 -6.02
C LYS A 300 -10.99 -14.44 -5.39
N SER A 301 -10.83 -14.71 -4.09
CA SER A 301 -11.69 -15.67 -3.38
C SER A 301 -13.16 -15.21 -3.29
N HIS A 302 -13.42 -13.90 -3.12
CA HIS A 302 -14.78 -13.35 -3.15
C HIS A 302 -15.42 -13.50 -4.53
N THR A 303 -14.62 -13.29 -5.58
CA THR A 303 -15.06 -13.45 -6.97
C THR A 303 -15.48 -14.91 -7.23
N ILE A 304 -14.69 -15.88 -6.76
CA ILE A 304 -15.01 -17.31 -6.88
C ILE A 304 -16.33 -17.64 -6.17
N VAL A 305 -16.51 -17.20 -4.92
CA VAL A 305 -17.75 -17.48 -4.15
C VAL A 305 -18.98 -16.87 -4.81
N ASN A 306 -18.86 -15.64 -5.33
CA ASN A 306 -19.92 -14.98 -6.07
C ASN A 306 -20.31 -15.75 -7.34
N LEU A 307 -19.31 -16.23 -8.09
CA LEU A 307 -19.56 -17.07 -9.27
C LEU A 307 -20.25 -18.39 -8.90
N ILE A 308 -19.82 -19.07 -7.83
CA ILE A 308 -20.46 -20.31 -7.35
C ILE A 308 -21.94 -20.07 -7.08
N CYS A 309 -22.28 -19.05 -6.27
CA CYS A 309 -23.67 -18.79 -5.89
C CYS A 309 -24.52 -18.39 -7.08
N HIS A 310 -23.97 -17.60 -8.00
CA HIS A 310 -24.67 -17.16 -9.20
C HIS A 310 -24.97 -18.32 -10.16
N LEU A 311 -23.98 -19.17 -10.42
CA LEU A 311 -24.14 -20.31 -11.31
C LEU A 311 -25.13 -21.34 -10.72
N LEU A 312 -25.04 -21.62 -9.42
CA LEU A 312 -26.00 -22.49 -8.72
C LEU A 312 -27.43 -21.95 -8.79
N ALA A 313 -27.64 -20.64 -8.61
CA ALA A 313 -28.95 -20.02 -8.70
C ALA A 313 -29.56 -20.04 -10.12
N HIS A 314 -28.72 -20.26 -11.14
CA HIS A 314 -29.15 -20.52 -12.52
C HIS A 314 -29.22 -22.02 -12.85
N GLY A 315 -29.16 -22.88 -11.84
CA GLY A 315 -29.29 -24.34 -11.98
C GLY A 315 -28.04 -25.04 -12.50
N LYS A 316 -26.88 -24.38 -12.52
CA LYS A 316 -25.62 -24.97 -13.02
C LYS A 316 -24.90 -25.70 -11.90
N SER A 317 -24.26 -26.82 -12.24
CA SER A 317 -23.34 -27.52 -11.33
C SER A 317 -21.95 -26.91 -11.38
N VAL A 318 -21.34 -26.64 -10.22
CA VAL A 318 -20.03 -25.98 -10.12
C VAL A 318 -19.03 -26.87 -9.41
N LEU A 319 -17.91 -27.20 -10.08
CA LEU A 319 -16.76 -27.87 -9.48
C LEU A 319 -15.66 -26.83 -9.21
N VAL A 320 -15.21 -26.76 -7.96
CA VAL A 320 -14.14 -25.85 -7.54
C VAL A 320 -12.91 -26.67 -7.17
N THR A 321 -11.78 -26.38 -7.80
CA THR A 321 -10.51 -27.06 -7.55
C THR A 321 -9.42 -26.07 -7.11
N SER A 322 -8.52 -26.53 -6.24
CA SER A 322 -7.42 -25.74 -5.69
C SER A 322 -6.25 -26.66 -5.40
N GLN A 323 -5.02 -26.14 -5.43
CA GLN A 323 -3.82 -26.88 -5.05
C GLN A 323 -3.77 -27.18 -3.54
N THR A 324 -4.41 -26.36 -2.70
CA THR A 324 -4.38 -26.52 -1.23
C THR A 324 -5.77 -26.54 -0.62
N ASP A 325 -5.96 -27.44 0.35
CA ASP A 325 -7.21 -27.60 1.13
C ASP A 325 -7.56 -26.33 1.91
N LYS A 326 -6.55 -25.61 2.39
CA LYS A 326 -6.75 -24.35 3.14
C LYS A 326 -7.50 -23.32 2.30
N ALA A 327 -7.20 -23.21 1.01
CA ALA A 327 -7.89 -22.28 0.14
C ALA A 327 -9.36 -22.70 -0.10
N LEU A 328 -9.64 -24.01 -0.17
CA LEU A 328 -11.02 -24.52 -0.28
C LEU A 328 -11.83 -24.26 0.99
N LYS A 329 -11.26 -24.51 2.18
CA LYS A 329 -11.92 -24.19 3.46
C LYS A 329 -12.29 -22.72 3.56
N VAL A 330 -11.35 -21.85 3.19
CA VAL A 330 -11.58 -20.39 3.16
C VAL A 330 -12.71 -20.01 2.19
N LEU A 331 -12.85 -20.70 1.05
CA LEU A 331 -13.99 -20.47 0.14
C LEU A 331 -15.31 -20.95 0.75
N VAL A 332 -15.35 -22.15 1.33
CA VAL A 332 -16.55 -22.69 2.00
C VAL A 332 -17.00 -21.79 3.15
N ASP A 333 -16.05 -21.28 3.93
CA ASP A 333 -16.30 -20.35 5.03
C ASP A 333 -16.93 -19.04 4.57
N MET A 334 -16.62 -18.60 3.34
CA MET A 334 -17.22 -17.42 2.71
C MET A 334 -18.56 -17.70 2.01
N ILE A 335 -18.91 -18.96 1.73
CA ILE A 335 -20.22 -19.32 1.15
C ILE A 335 -21.32 -19.15 2.23
N PRO A 336 -22.46 -18.51 1.90
CA PRO A 336 -23.57 -18.30 2.83
C PRO A 336 -24.10 -19.62 3.45
N GLU A 337 -24.46 -19.60 4.73
CA GLU A 337 -24.86 -20.79 5.52
C GLU A 337 -26.03 -21.61 4.93
N HIS A 338 -26.90 -21.01 4.12
CA HIS A 338 -28.03 -21.71 3.53
C HIS A 338 -27.70 -22.36 2.18
N ILE A 339 -26.64 -21.89 1.51
CA ILE A 339 -26.10 -22.48 0.26
C ILE A 339 -25.03 -23.52 0.60
N ARG A 340 -24.30 -23.33 1.71
CA ARG A 340 -23.27 -24.26 2.19
C ARG A 340 -23.74 -25.73 2.25
N PRO A 341 -24.98 -26.07 2.64
CA PRO A 341 -25.50 -27.44 2.58
C PRO A 341 -25.60 -28.02 1.16
N LEU A 342 -25.70 -27.18 0.12
CA LEU A 342 -25.66 -27.60 -1.29
C LEU A 342 -24.22 -27.79 -1.80
N CYS A 343 -23.23 -27.29 -1.06
CA CYS A 343 -21.83 -27.41 -1.41
C CYS A 343 -21.25 -28.69 -0.80
N MET A 344 -20.97 -29.67 -1.64
CA MET A 344 -20.24 -30.86 -1.22
C MET A 344 -18.74 -30.56 -1.21
N SER A 345 -18.16 -30.49 -0.02
CA SER A 345 -16.74 -30.29 0.18
C SER A 345 -16.06 -31.63 0.42
N VAL A 346 -15.59 -32.29 -0.63
CA VAL A 346 -14.77 -33.52 -0.53
C VAL A 346 -13.34 -33.12 -0.16
N ILE A 347 -13.16 -32.52 1.01
CA ILE A 347 -11.86 -32.16 1.57
C ILE A 347 -11.46 -33.26 2.53
N GLY A 348 -10.74 -34.25 1.99
CA GLY A 348 -10.17 -35.31 2.79
C GLY A 348 -11.19 -36.24 3.41
N ASN A 349 -10.67 -37.37 3.82
CA ASN A 349 -11.42 -38.58 4.06
C ASN A 349 -11.75 -38.67 5.59
N ASP A 350 -12.05 -37.49 6.16
CA ASP A 350 -12.22 -37.27 7.59
C ASP A 350 -13.66 -37.55 8.03
N SER A 351 -13.81 -38.18 9.20
CA SER A 351 -15.11 -38.38 9.89
C SER A 351 -15.94 -37.10 10.08
N ASN A 352 -15.34 -35.91 9.96
CA ASN A 352 -16.07 -34.64 9.92
C ASN A 352 -16.71 -34.37 8.54
N SER A 353 -16.05 -34.73 7.44
CA SER A 353 -16.58 -34.56 6.07
C SER A 353 -17.85 -35.39 5.84
N LEU A 354 -17.91 -36.61 6.39
CA LEU A 354 -19.13 -37.44 6.35
C LEU A 354 -20.27 -36.91 7.23
N LYS A 355 -19.96 -36.24 8.35
CA LYS A 355 -20.97 -35.56 9.16
C LYS A 355 -21.51 -34.34 8.43
N GLU A 356 -20.64 -33.55 7.82
CA GLU A 356 -21.03 -32.41 6.98
C GLU A 356 -21.88 -32.87 5.78
N LEU A 357 -21.56 -34.01 5.16
CA LEU A 357 -22.35 -34.60 4.08
C LEU A 357 -23.72 -35.07 4.57
N ASN A 358 -23.80 -35.78 5.70
CA ASN A 358 -25.08 -36.20 6.27
C ASN A 358 -25.96 -35.02 6.71
N GLU A 359 -25.36 -33.96 7.26
CA GLU A 359 -26.07 -32.72 7.60
C GLU A 359 -26.56 -31.99 6.34
N ALA A 360 -25.74 -31.95 5.29
CA ALA A 360 -26.11 -31.40 4.00
C ALA A 360 -27.29 -32.16 3.38
N VAL A 361 -27.21 -33.49 3.30
CA VAL A 361 -28.29 -34.34 2.75
C VAL A 361 -29.57 -34.18 3.55
N ARG A 362 -29.51 -34.22 4.90
CA ARG A 362 -30.68 -34.00 5.75
C ARG A 362 -31.35 -32.66 5.48
N LYS A 363 -30.58 -31.57 5.44
CA LYS A 363 -31.08 -30.23 5.13
C LYS A 363 -31.68 -30.14 3.73
N ILE A 364 -31.12 -30.84 2.74
CA ILE A 364 -31.67 -30.89 1.38
C ILE A 364 -33.00 -31.65 1.37
N THR A 365 -33.10 -32.81 2.02
CA THR A 365 -34.36 -33.56 2.13
C THR A 365 -35.45 -32.82 2.90
N ASP A 366 -35.09 -32.09 3.95
CA ASP A 366 -36.02 -31.25 4.70
C ASP A 366 -36.59 -30.14 3.79
N ASN A 367 -35.76 -29.57 2.91
CA ASN A 367 -36.17 -28.55 1.94
C ASN A 367 -36.96 -29.11 0.74
N LEU A 368 -36.76 -30.38 0.36
CA LEU A 368 -37.51 -31.06 -0.70
C LEU A 368 -38.95 -31.44 -0.29
N SER A 369 -39.29 -31.29 0.98
CA SER A 369 -40.64 -31.54 1.51
C SER A 369 -41.64 -30.41 1.20
N VAL A 370 -41.22 -29.39 0.44
CA VAL A 370 -42.00 -28.22 0.06
C VAL A 370 -42.52 -28.37 -1.38
N GLU A 371 -43.79 -28.01 -1.63
CA GLU A 371 -44.43 -28.18 -2.93
C GLU A 371 -43.75 -27.37 -4.05
N PRO A 372 -43.34 -28.00 -5.17
CA PRO A 372 -42.60 -27.32 -6.26
C PRO A 372 -43.37 -26.16 -6.89
N GLU A 373 -44.69 -26.26 -6.98
CA GLU A 373 -45.53 -25.18 -7.52
C GLU A 373 -45.54 -23.95 -6.60
N ALA A 374 -45.57 -24.14 -5.28
CA ALA A 374 -45.51 -23.06 -4.31
C ALA A 374 -44.15 -22.34 -4.38
N LEU A 375 -43.05 -23.09 -4.45
CA LEU A 375 -41.71 -22.53 -4.64
C LEU A 375 -41.58 -21.80 -5.98
N SER A 376 -42.14 -22.33 -7.07
CA SER A 376 -42.09 -21.65 -8.37
C SER A 376 -42.82 -20.31 -8.38
N LYS A 377 -43.94 -20.20 -7.63
CA LYS A 377 -44.67 -18.95 -7.44
C LYS A 377 -43.87 -17.98 -6.58
N GLU A 378 -43.27 -18.45 -5.50
CA GLU A 378 -42.40 -17.65 -4.64
C GLU A 378 -41.17 -17.13 -5.40
N ILE A 379 -40.51 -17.97 -6.20
CA ILE A 379 -39.40 -17.59 -7.09
C ILE A 379 -39.83 -16.53 -8.10
N LYS A 380 -41.02 -16.66 -8.71
CA LYS A 380 -41.55 -15.63 -9.63
C LYS A 380 -41.78 -14.31 -8.91
N LEU A 381 -42.39 -14.34 -7.73
CA LEU A 381 -42.61 -13.15 -6.91
C LEU A 381 -41.27 -12.52 -6.50
N LEU A 382 -40.30 -13.32 -6.03
CA LEU A 382 -38.96 -12.85 -5.67
C LEU A 382 -38.22 -12.28 -6.89
N ARG A 383 -38.37 -12.82 -8.10
CA ARG A 383 -37.82 -12.22 -9.32
C ARG A 383 -38.44 -10.87 -9.63
N GLU A 384 -39.76 -10.73 -9.48
CA GLU A 384 -40.45 -9.45 -9.66
C GLU A 384 -40.04 -8.45 -8.58
N GLU A 385 -39.90 -8.89 -7.33
CA GLU A 385 -39.38 -8.08 -6.24
C GLU A 385 -37.94 -7.66 -6.51
N LEU A 386 -37.06 -8.56 -6.95
CA LEU A 386 -35.68 -8.27 -7.32
C LEU A 386 -35.60 -7.30 -8.51
N LYS A 387 -36.43 -7.49 -9.53
CA LYS A 387 -36.52 -6.58 -10.69
C LYS A 387 -37.00 -5.20 -10.25
N ASN A 388 -37.99 -5.14 -9.37
CA ASN A 388 -38.49 -3.89 -8.80
C ASN A 388 -37.45 -3.24 -7.87
N CYS A 389 -36.73 -4.02 -7.07
CA CYS A 389 -35.62 -3.56 -6.23
C CYS A 389 -34.48 -3.03 -7.10
N ARG A 390 -34.14 -3.67 -8.22
CA ARG A 390 -33.14 -3.20 -9.19
C ARG A 390 -33.58 -1.91 -9.87
N LYS A 391 -34.82 -1.83 -10.37
CA LYS A 391 -35.38 -0.60 -10.95
C LYS A 391 -35.43 0.53 -9.92
N LYS A 392 -35.84 0.23 -8.69
CA LYS A 392 -35.81 1.18 -7.58
C LYS A 392 -34.38 1.58 -7.28
N GLN A 393 -33.42 0.67 -7.27
CA GLN A 393 -32.02 0.97 -7.00
C GLN A 393 -31.35 1.75 -8.12
N GLU A 394 -31.66 1.47 -9.38
CA GLU A 394 -31.21 2.27 -10.53
C GLU A 394 -31.85 3.66 -10.49
N HIS A 395 -33.16 3.76 -10.23
CA HIS A 395 -33.82 5.03 -10.00
C HIS A 395 -33.24 5.77 -8.78
N LEU A 396 -32.91 5.06 -7.70
CA LEU A 396 -32.31 5.64 -6.50
C LEU A 396 -30.84 6.00 -6.74
N TYR A 397 -30.07 5.27 -7.55
CA TYR A 397 -28.69 5.62 -7.91
C TYR A 397 -28.64 6.73 -8.95
N ASN A 398 -29.59 6.80 -9.88
CA ASN A 398 -29.75 7.94 -10.77
C ASN A 398 -30.18 9.16 -9.97
N ARG A 399 -31.12 8.99 -9.04
CA ARG A 399 -31.54 10.06 -8.15
C ARG A 399 -30.47 10.41 -7.12
N LEU A 400 -29.66 9.47 -6.63
CA LEU A 400 -28.47 9.67 -5.79
C LEU A 400 -27.30 10.19 -6.62
N GLY A 401 -27.26 9.97 -7.94
CA GLY A 401 -26.29 10.57 -8.84
C GLY A 401 -26.68 12.00 -9.18
N GLU A 402 -27.97 12.26 -9.40
CA GLU A 402 -28.57 13.59 -9.51
C GLU A 402 -28.42 14.34 -8.20
N ILE A 403 -28.65 13.66 -7.08
CA ILE A 403 -28.52 14.21 -5.73
C ILE A 403 -27.07 14.33 -5.31
N GLN A 404 -26.15 13.41 -5.58
CA GLN A 404 -24.71 13.63 -5.36
C GLN A 404 -24.25 14.74 -6.29
N ASN A 405 -24.81 14.87 -7.49
CA ASN A 405 -24.66 16.06 -8.32
C ASN A 405 -25.45 17.27 -7.79
N THR A 406 -26.27 17.15 -6.74
CA THR A 406 -27.06 18.22 -6.09
C THR A 406 -26.65 18.49 -4.63
N GLU A 407 -25.83 17.62 -4.05
CA GLU A 407 -25.34 17.56 -2.67
C GLU A 407 -23.82 17.76 -2.70
N ASN A 408 -23.16 17.26 -3.76
CA ASN A 408 -21.98 17.90 -4.37
C ASN A 408 -22.36 18.94 -5.45
N LYS A 409 -23.63 19.34 -5.58
CA LYS A 409 -23.88 20.80 -5.69
C LYS A 409 -23.70 21.32 -4.28
N SER A 410 -22.45 21.51 -3.96
CA SER A 410 -21.92 22.81 -3.63
C SER A 410 -22.99 23.92 -3.76
N ILE A 411 -23.78 24.13 -2.70
CA ILE A 411 -24.67 25.28 -2.58
C ILE A 411 -23.82 26.37 -1.97
N GLU A 412 -23.49 27.32 -2.82
CA GLU A 412 -22.59 28.39 -2.47
C GLU A 412 -23.32 29.43 -1.63
N TYR A 413 -23.28 29.30 -0.30
CA TYR A 413 -23.83 30.32 0.62
C TYR A 413 -22.67 31.03 1.30
N GLY A 414 -22.57 32.35 1.15
CA GLY A 414 -21.43 33.10 1.69
C GLY A 414 -20.06 32.62 1.18
N GLY A 415 -20.00 32.01 -0.01
CA GLY A 415 -18.76 31.54 -0.67
C GLY A 415 -18.23 30.19 -0.20
N GLN A 416 -18.89 29.56 0.77
CA GLN A 416 -18.63 28.17 1.12
C GLN A 416 -19.65 27.28 0.45
N TYR A 417 -19.13 26.20 -0.10
CA TYR A 417 -19.92 25.12 -0.62
C TYR A 417 -20.38 24.26 0.54
N TYR A 418 -21.52 24.68 1.07
CA TYR A 418 -22.22 23.84 2.01
C TYR A 418 -22.87 22.73 1.22
N LYS A 419 -22.62 21.51 1.66
CA LYS A 419 -23.44 20.40 1.24
C LYS A 419 -24.82 20.60 1.85
N VAL A 420 -25.84 20.30 1.08
CA VAL A 420 -27.25 20.37 1.48
C VAL A 420 -27.51 19.63 2.82
N ALA A 421 -26.79 18.52 3.07
CA ALA A 421 -26.88 17.74 4.32
C ALA A 421 -26.55 18.57 5.58
N ASP A 422 -25.53 19.41 5.48
CA ASP A 422 -25.02 20.16 6.61
C ASP A 422 -25.92 21.38 6.93
N ILE A 423 -26.53 21.99 5.91
CA ILE A 423 -27.54 23.06 6.05
C ILE A 423 -28.75 22.57 6.86
N ALA A 424 -29.18 21.33 6.64
CA ALA A 424 -30.41 20.74 7.18
C ALA A 424 -30.38 20.52 8.70
N LYS A 425 -29.30 19.94 9.21
CA LYS A 425 -29.08 19.67 10.63
C LYS A 425 -29.17 20.94 11.47
N TRP A 426 -28.58 22.00 10.94
CA TRP A 426 -28.39 23.26 11.65
C TRP A 426 -29.67 24.07 11.85
N VAL A 427 -30.58 24.14 10.86
CA VAL A 427 -31.87 24.88 10.99
C VAL A 427 -32.75 24.27 12.09
N ARG A 428 -32.73 22.95 12.21
CA ARG A 428 -33.62 22.21 13.11
C ARG A 428 -33.35 22.50 14.59
N GLU A 429 -32.07 22.65 14.95
CA GLU A 429 -31.61 22.90 16.33
C GLU A 429 -31.88 24.34 16.81
N ASN A 430 -32.02 25.29 15.87
CA ASN A 430 -31.96 26.73 16.15
C ASN A 430 -33.32 27.46 16.10
N ARG A 431 -34.43 26.75 15.87
CA ARG A 431 -35.77 27.30 15.61
C ARG A 431 -36.39 28.17 16.72
N LYS A 432 -36.19 27.82 18.00
CA LYS A 432 -36.84 28.50 19.13
C LYS A 432 -36.26 29.88 19.44
N GLN A 433 -35.00 30.14 19.05
CA GLN A 433 -34.26 31.37 19.36
C GLN A 433 -34.21 32.36 18.18
N HIS A 434 -34.51 31.90 16.95
CA HIS A 434 -34.10 32.58 15.72
C HIS A 434 -35.20 32.68 14.64
N SER A 435 -36.48 32.61 15.03
CA SER A 435 -37.63 32.62 14.09
C SER A 435 -38.38 33.95 13.99
N TRP A 436 -37.81 35.05 14.49
CA TRP A 436 -38.48 36.35 14.64
C TRP A 436 -38.46 37.24 13.40
N ILE A 437 -37.69 36.89 12.35
CA ILE A 437 -37.72 37.58 11.05
C ILE A 437 -38.89 37.02 10.25
N GLU A 438 -39.92 37.84 10.04
CA GLU A 438 -41.20 37.41 9.45
C GLU A 438 -41.23 37.51 7.91
N ASP A 439 -40.29 38.24 7.30
CA ASP A 439 -40.19 38.37 5.85
C ASP A 439 -39.76 37.04 5.18
N ASN A 440 -40.38 36.70 4.04
CA ASN A 440 -40.03 35.49 3.29
C ASN A 440 -38.76 35.72 2.45
N ILE A 441 -37.63 35.23 2.94
CA ILE A 441 -36.31 35.49 2.34
C ILE A 441 -35.90 34.33 1.44
N LYS A 442 -35.63 34.63 0.17
CA LYS A 442 -35.10 33.64 -0.78
C LYS A 442 -33.66 33.26 -0.43
N TYR A 443 -33.25 32.04 -0.79
CA TYR A 443 -31.88 31.59 -0.57
C TYR A 443 -30.81 32.52 -1.18
N GLU A 444 -31.06 33.05 -2.38
CA GLU A 444 -30.13 33.91 -3.11
C GLU A 444 -30.05 35.34 -2.56
N GLN A 445 -30.94 35.69 -1.62
CA GLN A 445 -31.10 37.06 -1.15
C GLN A 445 -30.14 37.34 0.01
N SER A 446 -29.10 38.13 -0.24
CA SER A 446 -28.09 38.43 0.78
C SER A 446 -28.68 39.08 2.02
N MET A 447 -28.14 38.70 3.18
CA MET A 447 -28.44 39.37 4.44
C MET A 447 -28.10 40.85 4.35
N PRO A 448 -29.04 41.76 4.69
CA PRO A 448 -28.80 43.18 4.59
C PRO A 448 -27.70 43.61 5.55
N LEU A 449 -27.71 43.08 6.77
CA LEU A 449 -26.71 43.34 7.81
C LEU A 449 -26.22 42.08 8.51
N ASN A 450 -24.95 42.00 8.81
CA ASN A 450 -24.42 40.89 9.61
C ASN A 450 -24.57 41.09 11.13
N LYS A 451 -24.29 40.04 11.92
CA LYS A 451 -24.56 39.95 13.37
C LYS A 451 -23.89 41.07 14.12
N GLU A 452 -22.65 41.31 13.75
CA GLU A 452 -21.79 42.31 14.36
C GLU A 452 -22.21 43.70 13.92
N GLU A 453 -22.50 43.95 12.63
CA GLU A 453 -23.13 45.19 12.18
C GLU A 453 -24.41 45.50 12.93
N TYR A 454 -25.22 44.48 13.17
CA TYR A 454 -26.47 44.62 13.87
C TYR A 454 -26.28 44.91 15.36
N LEU A 455 -25.41 44.18 16.06
CA LEU A 455 -25.05 44.46 17.46
C LEU A 455 -24.30 45.79 17.61
N GLN A 456 -23.48 46.14 16.62
CA GLN A 456 -22.77 47.40 16.51
C GLN A 456 -23.79 48.50 16.33
N LEU A 457 -24.71 48.39 15.40
CA LEU A 457 -25.84 49.30 15.25
C LEU A 457 -26.54 49.46 16.61
N LEU A 458 -26.90 48.36 17.29
CA LEU A 458 -27.52 48.42 18.62
C LEU A 458 -26.65 49.10 19.70
N LYS A 459 -25.33 49.01 19.65
CA LYS A 459 -24.40 49.70 20.57
C LYS A 459 -24.22 51.17 20.19
N LEU A 460 -24.08 51.47 18.91
CA LEU A 460 -23.87 52.81 18.36
C LEU A 460 -25.12 53.67 18.52
N LEU A 461 -26.30 53.09 18.31
CA LEU A 461 -27.58 53.71 18.62
C LEU A 461 -27.73 54.02 20.13
N LYS A 462 -27.04 53.27 21.00
CA LYS A 462 -27.00 53.52 22.46
C LYS A 462 -25.92 54.52 22.89
N ALA A 463 -24.81 54.61 22.16
CA ALA A 463 -23.62 55.40 22.54
C ALA A 463 -23.63 56.83 22.00
N ILE A 464 -24.18 57.05 20.80
CA ILE A 464 -24.10 58.33 20.11
C ILE A 464 -25.44 59.04 20.15
N ASP A 465 -25.41 60.30 20.58
CA ASP A 465 -26.61 61.12 20.59
C ASP A 465 -26.93 61.66 19.19
N LYS A 466 -28.21 61.94 18.96
CA LYS A 466 -28.69 62.42 17.66
C LYS A 466 -28.07 63.77 17.26
N LYS A 467 -27.62 64.61 18.23
CA LYS A 467 -26.98 65.91 17.96
C LYS A 467 -25.52 65.81 17.49
N GLU A 468 -24.73 64.87 18.00
CA GLU A 468 -23.32 64.67 17.60
C GLU A 468 -23.20 64.24 16.13
N LYS A 469 -24.18 63.47 15.65
CA LYS A 469 -24.31 63.10 14.24
C LYS A 469 -24.38 64.30 13.29
N GLN A 470 -25.10 65.36 13.68
CA GLN A 470 -25.31 66.53 12.83
C GLN A 470 -24.03 67.38 12.62
N ASN A 471 -23.17 67.51 13.64
CA ASN A 471 -21.92 68.26 13.53
C ASN A 471 -20.89 67.57 12.61
N PHE A 472 -20.80 66.24 12.69
CA PHE A 472 -19.95 65.41 11.86
C PHE A 472 -20.27 65.54 10.36
N ASP A 473 -21.55 65.55 9.98
CA ASP A 473 -21.96 65.68 8.59
C ASP A 473 -21.44 66.97 7.92
N SER A 474 -21.20 68.05 8.67
CA SER A 474 -20.70 69.34 8.15
C SER A 474 -19.21 69.34 7.76
N ILE A 475 -18.39 68.43 8.30
CA ILE A 475 -16.93 68.35 8.08
C ILE A 475 -16.48 66.99 7.49
N LYS A 476 -17.42 66.09 7.21
CA LYS A 476 -17.23 64.70 6.77
C LYS A 476 -16.28 64.53 5.57
N SER A 477 -16.25 65.49 4.65
CA SER A 477 -15.51 65.44 3.37
C SER A 477 -13.99 65.68 3.48
N LEU A 478 -13.51 66.27 4.57
CA LEU A 478 -12.09 66.59 4.76
C LEU A 478 -11.37 65.73 5.80
N ILE A 479 -12.11 65.10 6.71
CA ILE A 479 -11.54 64.32 7.82
C ILE A 479 -10.54 63.24 7.38
N ASP A 480 -10.77 62.58 6.23
CA ASP A 480 -9.89 61.50 5.75
C ASP A 480 -8.64 62.01 5.04
N LYS A 481 -8.63 63.27 4.59
CA LYS A 481 -7.52 63.82 3.80
C LYS A 481 -6.36 64.31 4.65
N ILE A 482 -6.56 64.44 5.96
CA ILE A 482 -5.56 64.95 6.89
C ILE A 482 -4.96 63.73 7.63
N PRO A 483 -3.63 63.49 7.61
CA PRO A 483 -2.97 62.41 8.36
C PRO A 483 -3.03 62.55 9.88
N MET A 484 -2.44 61.60 10.62
CA MET A 484 -2.34 61.66 12.10
C MET A 484 -1.40 62.76 12.57
N ASP A 485 -1.63 63.31 13.76
CA ASP A 485 -0.79 64.36 14.34
C ASP A 485 0.68 63.95 14.46
N ILE A 486 0.96 62.75 14.99
CA ILE A 486 2.29 62.20 15.19
C ILE A 486 3.04 62.10 13.85
N GLU A 487 2.37 61.65 12.78
CA GLU A 487 3.01 61.48 11.48
C GLU A 487 3.48 62.82 10.90
N ILE A 488 2.61 63.82 10.95
CA ILE A 488 2.94 65.16 10.46
C ILE A 488 4.09 65.74 11.30
N CYS A 489 4.00 65.62 12.62
CA CYS A 489 4.99 66.12 13.57
C CYS A 489 6.36 65.42 13.45
N ASP A 490 6.40 64.10 13.30
CA ASP A 490 7.64 63.30 13.15
C ASP A 490 8.30 63.56 11.80
N LYS A 491 7.51 63.62 10.72
CA LYS A 491 8.04 63.97 9.38
C LYS A 491 8.60 65.38 9.37
N MET A 492 7.94 66.33 10.01
CA MET A 492 8.47 67.69 10.18
C MET A 492 9.76 67.68 10.99
N SER A 493 9.85 66.88 12.05
CA SER A 493 11.04 66.74 12.89
C SER A 493 12.21 66.06 12.16
N ARG A 494 11.95 65.00 11.40
CA ARG A 494 12.94 64.28 10.60
C ARG A 494 13.42 65.12 9.42
N PHE A 495 12.52 65.85 8.78
CA PHE A 495 12.85 66.81 7.74
C PHE A 495 13.81 67.88 8.27
N LYS A 496 13.51 68.41 9.47
CA LYS A 496 14.38 69.36 10.17
C LYS A 496 15.79 68.80 10.41
N LYS A 497 15.91 67.54 10.86
CA LYS A 497 17.22 66.87 11.08
C LYS A 497 17.99 66.59 9.79
N LEU A 498 17.34 66.04 8.76
CA LEU A 498 18.01 65.71 7.49
C LEU A 498 18.49 66.94 6.72
N LYS A 499 17.83 68.08 6.94
CA LYS A 499 18.25 69.37 6.37
C LYS A 499 19.67 69.76 6.81
N GLU A 500 20.15 69.27 7.95
CA GLU A 500 21.50 69.55 8.47
C GLU A 500 22.58 68.66 7.81
N ASP A 501 22.27 67.40 7.47
CA ASP A 501 23.22 66.37 7.00
C ASP A 501 23.40 66.33 5.46
N ILE A 502 22.55 67.02 4.71
CA ILE A 502 22.43 66.83 3.26
C ILE A 502 23.70 67.19 2.47
N GLU A 503 24.48 68.16 2.95
CA GLU A 503 25.72 68.61 2.31
C GLU A 503 26.86 67.58 2.38
N ILE A 504 26.91 66.76 3.44
CA ILE A 504 27.97 65.76 3.62
C ILE A 504 27.73 64.57 2.70
N ASN A 505 26.48 64.09 2.63
CA ASN A 505 26.12 62.92 1.84
C ASN A 505 26.28 63.17 0.33
N THR A 506 26.00 64.39 -0.14
CA THR A 506 26.17 64.77 -1.54
C THR A 506 27.64 64.79 -1.98
N LYS A 507 28.58 65.18 -1.11
CA LYS A 507 30.03 65.14 -1.40
C LYS A 507 30.59 63.72 -1.59
N LEU A 508 30.17 62.75 -0.76
CA LEU A 508 30.64 61.35 -0.82
C LEU A 508 30.24 60.65 -2.14
N LEU A 509 29.14 61.10 -2.75
CA LEU A 509 28.56 60.54 -3.96
C LEU A 509 29.03 61.25 -5.25
N SER A 510 30.01 62.15 -5.17
CA SER A 510 30.49 62.95 -6.32
C SER A 510 30.93 62.13 -7.53
N ASN A 511 31.52 60.94 -7.33
CA ASN A 511 31.96 60.04 -8.40
C ASN A 511 30.90 58.99 -8.80
N TRP A 512 29.72 59.04 -8.20
CA TRP A 512 28.60 58.16 -8.50
C TRP A 512 27.59 58.90 -9.40
N ARG A 513 27.07 58.21 -10.41
CA ARG A 513 25.93 58.73 -11.19
C ARG A 513 24.66 58.04 -10.71
N ILE A 514 23.79 58.83 -10.09
CA ILE A 514 22.52 58.40 -9.51
C ILE A 514 21.42 59.13 -10.27
N PRO A 515 20.61 58.42 -11.08
CA PRO A 515 19.46 59.02 -11.74
C PRO A 515 18.42 59.50 -10.72
N ASP A 516 17.71 60.58 -11.05
CA ASP A 516 16.56 61.05 -10.28
C ASP A 516 15.53 59.92 -10.10
N ASN A 517 14.98 59.79 -8.90
CA ASN A 517 14.01 58.76 -8.50
C ASN A 517 14.51 57.30 -8.57
N ASN A 518 15.82 57.04 -8.63
CA ASN A 518 16.30 55.67 -8.57
C ASN A 518 16.36 55.15 -7.13
N ARG A 519 15.53 54.15 -6.82
CA ARG A 519 15.54 53.42 -5.54
C ARG A 519 16.03 52.00 -5.80
N CYS A 520 17.16 51.64 -5.20
CA CYS A 520 17.59 50.24 -5.12
C CYS A 520 17.14 49.62 -3.79
N ASP A 521 17.12 48.29 -3.71
CA ASP A 521 16.91 47.59 -2.45
C ASP A 521 18.16 47.75 -1.57
N TYR A 522 18.18 48.83 -0.79
CA TYR A 522 19.30 49.17 0.07
C TYR A 522 19.58 48.07 1.10
N GLU A 523 18.56 47.38 1.60
CA GLU A 523 18.72 46.37 2.65
C GLU A 523 19.29 45.07 2.09
N ALA A 524 18.73 44.56 0.98
CA ALA A 524 19.25 43.39 0.30
C ALA A 524 20.68 43.62 -0.21
N LEU A 525 20.94 44.81 -0.74
CA LEU A 525 22.27 45.18 -1.20
C LEU A 525 23.27 45.25 -0.04
N LEU A 526 22.93 45.92 1.07
CA LEU A 526 23.80 46.00 2.25
C LEU A 526 24.03 44.62 2.88
N SER A 527 23.01 43.77 2.95
CA SER A 527 23.13 42.39 3.44
C SER A 527 24.07 41.56 2.57
N MET A 528 23.88 41.61 1.25
CA MET A 528 24.74 40.91 0.29
C MET A 528 26.19 41.39 0.38
N LEU A 529 26.41 42.71 0.45
CA LEU A 529 27.76 43.28 0.56
C LEU A 529 28.45 42.85 1.87
N ASN A 530 27.72 42.85 3.00
CA ASN A 530 28.25 42.37 4.28
C ASN A 530 28.61 40.88 4.25
N LYS A 531 27.77 40.05 3.62
CA LYS A 531 28.05 38.61 3.45
C LYS A 531 29.27 38.37 2.56
N CYS A 532 29.39 39.09 1.45
CA CYS A 532 30.56 38.97 0.56
C CYS A 532 31.84 39.38 1.27
N LYS A 533 31.78 40.44 2.09
CA LYS A 533 32.90 40.87 2.92
C LYS A 533 33.36 39.76 3.86
N SER A 534 32.47 39.17 4.64
CA SER A 534 32.83 38.14 5.63
C SER A 534 33.33 36.84 4.99
N GLU A 535 32.72 36.39 3.89
CA GLU A 535 33.18 35.18 3.18
C GLU A 535 34.56 35.39 2.53
N MET A 536 34.81 36.57 1.95
CA MET A 536 36.13 36.89 1.37
C MET A 536 37.21 36.99 2.45
N GLU A 537 36.92 37.64 3.58
CA GLU A 537 37.82 37.69 4.74
C GLU A 537 38.14 36.28 5.28
N SER A 538 37.15 35.37 5.30
CA SER A 538 37.37 33.98 5.73
C SER A 538 38.32 33.22 4.79
N ILE A 539 38.21 33.42 3.47
CA ILE A 539 39.11 32.78 2.49
C ILE A 539 40.51 33.38 2.56
N GLU A 540 40.62 34.71 2.61
CA GLU A 540 41.89 35.46 2.73
C GLU A 540 42.69 35.06 3.98
N ASN A 541 42.01 34.69 5.06
CA ASN A 541 42.63 34.26 6.33
C ASN A 541 42.87 32.74 6.43
N SER A 542 42.62 31.96 5.37
CA SER A 542 42.79 30.50 5.36
C SER A 542 43.94 30.03 4.48
N SER A 543 44.29 28.74 4.55
CA SER A 543 45.26 28.09 3.64
C SER A 543 44.86 28.18 2.15
N PHE A 544 43.61 28.52 1.85
CA PHE A 544 43.12 28.76 0.49
C PHE A 544 43.47 30.14 -0.07
N LYS A 545 44.08 31.05 0.70
CA LYS A 545 44.53 32.37 0.20
C LYS A 545 45.42 32.25 -1.04
N ASN A 546 46.37 31.33 -1.01
CA ASN A 546 47.29 31.10 -2.13
C ASN A 546 46.54 30.52 -3.34
N ILE A 547 45.56 29.64 -3.10
CA ILE A 547 44.69 29.08 -4.14
C ILE A 547 43.83 30.18 -4.77
N LEU A 548 43.24 31.08 -3.97
CA LEU A 548 42.46 32.24 -4.44
C LEU A 548 43.33 33.13 -5.36
N GLY A 549 44.56 33.44 -4.93
CA GLY A 549 45.50 34.21 -5.73
C GLY A 549 45.86 33.52 -7.04
N LEU A 550 46.23 32.24 -7.00
CA LEU A 550 46.60 31.46 -8.19
C LEU A 550 45.43 31.27 -9.16
N TYR A 551 44.21 31.06 -8.65
CA TYR A 551 43.00 30.89 -9.46
C TYR A 551 42.68 32.12 -10.31
N TYR A 552 42.82 33.32 -9.74
CA TYR A 552 42.55 34.57 -10.47
C TYR A 552 43.76 35.10 -11.27
N SER A 553 44.98 34.59 -11.02
CA SER A 553 46.21 35.04 -11.71
C SER A 553 46.75 34.07 -12.77
N SER A 554 46.44 32.77 -12.71
CA SER A 554 46.98 31.75 -13.63
C SER A 554 45.89 30.86 -14.24
N LYS A 555 45.83 30.84 -15.57
CA LYS A 555 44.87 30.01 -16.33
C LYS A 555 45.12 28.50 -16.15
N ILE A 556 46.37 28.08 -16.07
CA ILE A 556 46.72 26.66 -15.88
C ILE A 556 46.23 26.18 -14.51
N ALA A 557 46.44 26.99 -13.47
CA ALA A 557 45.97 26.66 -12.12
C ALA A 557 44.44 26.65 -12.06
N HIS A 558 43.78 27.62 -12.72
CA HIS A 558 42.32 27.67 -12.86
C HIS A 558 41.75 26.35 -13.39
N ASP A 559 42.20 25.90 -14.57
CA ASP A 559 41.68 24.68 -15.20
C ASP A 559 41.95 23.42 -14.35
N LEU A 560 43.13 23.33 -13.71
CA LEU A 560 43.48 22.22 -12.82
C LEU A 560 42.59 22.14 -11.58
N PHE A 561 42.30 23.27 -10.94
CA PHE A 561 41.43 23.31 -9.76
C PHE A 561 40.00 22.91 -10.10
N MET A 562 39.50 23.35 -11.27
CA MET A 562 38.19 22.93 -11.79
C MET A 562 38.12 21.41 -11.99
N ASP A 563 39.10 20.84 -12.69
CA ASP A 563 39.12 19.41 -13.01
C ASP A 563 39.22 18.52 -11.76
N ALA A 564 40.03 18.93 -10.79
CA ALA A 564 40.17 18.18 -9.54
C ALA A 564 38.93 18.26 -8.68
N ALA A 565 38.33 19.45 -8.54
CA ALA A 565 37.06 19.61 -7.84
C ALA A 565 35.98 18.71 -8.45
N PHE A 566 35.89 18.70 -9.79
CA PHE A 566 34.95 17.84 -10.52
C PHE A 566 35.17 16.35 -10.25
N LYS A 567 36.41 15.86 -10.33
CA LYS A 567 36.73 14.44 -10.08
C LYS A 567 36.46 14.03 -8.64
N CYS A 568 36.85 14.83 -7.65
CA CYS A 568 36.55 14.57 -6.24
C CYS A 568 35.04 14.47 -5.98
N ASN A 569 34.26 15.43 -6.50
CA ASN A 569 32.80 15.42 -6.34
C ASN A 569 32.18 14.13 -6.91
N ASN A 570 32.67 13.62 -8.05
CA ASN A 570 32.19 12.36 -8.62
C ASN A 570 32.53 11.14 -7.75
N TYR A 571 33.72 11.08 -7.17
CA TYR A 571 34.09 10.00 -6.25
C TYR A 571 33.23 10.01 -4.98
N PHE A 572 32.96 11.17 -4.39
CA PHE A 572 32.04 11.28 -3.25
C PHE A 572 30.65 10.71 -3.58
N LEU A 573 30.09 11.06 -4.75
CA LEU A 573 28.80 10.52 -5.20
C LEU A 573 28.81 8.99 -5.37
N MET A 574 29.92 8.40 -5.82
CA MET A 574 30.05 6.95 -5.94
C MET A 574 30.16 6.26 -4.57
N LEU A 575 30.91 6.85 -3.63
CA LEU A 575 31.05 6.35 -2.26
C LEU A 575 29.72 6.33 -1.51
N ASP A 576 28.93 7.41 -1.62
CA ASP A 576 27.60 7.48 -0.99
C ASP A 576 26.69 6.33 -1.44
N ARG A 577 26.71 6.00 -2.73
CA ARG A 577 25.92 4.89 -3.30
C ARG A 577 26.39 3.53 -2.77
N LEU A 578 27.69 3.29 -2.66
CA LEU A 578 28.22 2.03 -2.16
C LEU A 578 27.97 1.84 -0.66
N LYS A 579 28.25 2.87 0.16
CA LYS A 579 27.96 2.85 1.61
C LYS A 579 26.50 2.53 1.91
N SER A 580 25.56 3.06 1.11
CA SER A 580 24.13 2.76 1.28
C SER A 580 23.78 1.27 1.12
N LYS A 581 24.46 0.55 0.22
CA LYS A 581 24.22 -0.88 -0.04
C LYS A 581 24.85 -1.79 1.01
N LEU A 582 25.97 -1.36 1.59
CA LEU A 582 26.73 -2.12 2.58
C LEU A 582 26.23 -1.92 4.02
N LYS A 583 25.32 -0.97 4.25
CA LYS A 583 24.86 -0.55 5.58
C LYS A 583 24.41 -1.67 6.52
N ASN A 584 23.88 -2.77 5.97
CA ASN A 584 23.33 -3.88 6.76
C ASN A 584 24.27 -5.09 6.86
N TYR A 585 25.49 -5.01 6.30
CA TYR A 585 26.45 -6.10 6.34
C TYR A 585 27.63 -5.71 7.23
N ASN A 586 28.01 -6.59 8.15
CA ASN A 586 29.29 -6.49 8.85
C ASN A 586 30.33 -7.35 8.13
N ILE A 587 31.39 -6.74 7.59
CA ILE A 587 32.39 -7.44 6.79
C ILE A 587 33.73 -7.39 7.50
N GLU A 588 34.27 -8.56 7.84
CA GLU A 588 35.59 -8.72 8.45
C GLU A 588 36.53 -9.38 7.45
N ILE A 589 37.72 -8.81 7.28
CA ILE A 589 38.78 -9.30 6.38
C ILE A 589 40.06 -9.45 7.20
N PRO A 590 40.95 -10.41 6.87
CA PRO A 590 42.21 -10.56 7.58
C PRO A 590 43.11 -9.33 7.46
N ASN A 591 43.57 -8.80 8.60
CA ASN A 591 44.38 -7.59 8.70
C ASN A 591 45.70 -7.64 7.89
N ASN A 592 46.18 -8.83 7.53
CA ASN A 592 47.47 -9.02 6.85
C ASN A 592 47.36 -9.08 5.32
N ILE A 593 46.19 -8.79 4.73
CA ILE A 593 45.94 -8.96 3.29
C ILE A 593 45.64 -7.61 2.63
N ASN A 594 46.44 -7.27 1.61
CA ASN A 594 46.24 -6.08 0.80
C ASN A 594 44.94 -6.18 -0.03
N ILE A 595 44.11 -5.14 -0.01
CA ILE A 595 42.85 -5.05 -0.77
C ILE A 595 43.03 -5.35 -2.27
N ASP A 596 44.16 -4.96 -2.88
CA ASP A 596 44.44 -5.24 -4.29
C ASP A 596 44.71 -6.73 -4.56
N LYS A 597 45.30 -7.43 -3.58
CA LYS A 597 45.51 -8.89 -3.63
C LYS A 597 44.18 -9.61 -3.36
N LEU A 598 43.47 -9.22 -2.30
CA LEU A 598 42.16 -9.76 -1.97
C LEU A 598 41.18 -9.62 -3.14
N SER A 599 41.13 -8.45 -3.80
CA SER A 599 40.28 -8.23 -4.96
C SER A 599 40.54 -9.24 -6.08
N ARG A 600 41.81 -9.53 -6.38
CA ARG A 600 42.20 -10.46 -7.45
C ARG A 600 41.87 -11.91 -7.10
N ASP A 601 42.22 -12.34 -5.90
CA ASP A 601 41.94 -13.70 -5.42
C ASP A 601 40.42 -13.94 -5.30
N PHE A 602 39.69 -12.93 -4.80
CA PHE A 602 38.25 -12.99 -4.61
C PHE A 602 37.48 -13.03 -5.93
N ASP A 603 37.92 -12.36 -6.99
CA ASP A 603 37.24 -12.43 -8.29
C ASP A 603 37.19 -13.87 -8.85
N ILE A 604 38.25 -14.66 -8.62
CA ILE A 604 38.29 -16.08 -8.99
C ILE A 604 37.29 -16.89 -8.15
N VAL A 605 37.28 -16.70 -6.83
CA VAL A 605 36.36 -17.38 -5.90
C VAL A 605 34.90 -17.01 -6.16
N TYR A 606 34.63 -15.73 -6.38
CA TYR A 606 33.30 -15.18 -6.65
C TYR A 606 32.69 -15.76 -7.93
N SER A 607 33.51 -16.02 -8.97
CA SER A 607 33.05 -16.68 -10.21
C SER A 607 32.46 -18.09 -9.96
N LYS A 608 32.95 -18.81 -8.94
CA LYS A 608 32.42 -20.12 -8.54
C LYS A 608 31.14 -20.01 -7.73
N PHE A 609 31.02 -19.01 -6.86
CA PHE A 609 29.75 -18.70 -6.20
C PHE A 609 28.65 -18.32 -7.19
N ASN A 610 29.00 -17.50 -8.19
CA ASN A 610 28.05 -17.01 -9.19
C ASN A 610 27.50 -18.11 -10.11
N SER A 611 28.23 -19.23 -10.28
CA SER A 611 27.82 -20.32 -11.19
C SER A 611 27.07 -21.46 -10.51
N ARG A 612 27.36 -21.79 -9.24
CA ARG A 612 26.77 -22.96 -8.54
C ARG A 612 26.12 -22.64 -7.19
N GLY A 613 26.07 -21.38 -6.76
CA GLY A 613 25.45 -20.92 -5.51
C GLY A 613 26.24 -21.24 -4.24
N LYS A 614 27.00 -22.34 -4.21
CA LYS A 614 27.96 -22.69 -3.14
C LYS A 614 29.23 -23.30 -3.72
N VAL A 615 30.33 -23.19 -2.97
CA VAL A 615 31.62 -23.78 -3.34
C VAL A 615 31.75 -25.20 -2.77
N SER A 616 32.03 -26.19 -3.63
CA SER A 616 32.11 -27.61 -3.26
C SER A 616 33.29 -27.93 -2.32
N LYS A 617 33.14 -28.90 -1.40
CA LYS A 617 34.22 -29.33 -0.48
C LYS A 617 35.49 -29.78 -1.21
N THR A 618 35.36 -30.41 -2.38
CA THR A 618 36.51 -30.81 -3.22
C THR A 618 37.31 -29.60 -3.73
N PHE A 619 36.64 -28.50 -4.10
CA PHE A 619 37.29 -27.27 -4.53
C PHE A 619 38.08 -26.61 -3.40
N LYS A 620 37.52 -26.58 -2.18
CA LYS A 620 38.21 -26.07 -0.99
C LYS A 620 39.46 -26.90 -0.60
N ILE A 621 39.48 -28.19 -0.94
CA ILE A 621 40.63 -29.08 -0.70
C ILE A 621 41.71 -28.89 -1.78
N ILE A 622 41.32 -28.82 -3.06
CA ILE A 622 42.26 -28.66 -4.19
C ILE A 622 42.92 -27.28 -4.17
N HIS A 623 42.16 -26.23 -3.85
CA HIS A 623 42.63 -24.83 -3.87
C HIS A 623 42.81 -24.27 -2.48
N SER A 624 43.75 -24.87 -1.74
CA SER A 624 44.03 -24.49 -0.36
C SER A 624 44.49 -23.03 -0.19
N GLU A 625 45.05 -22.42 -1.23
CA GLU A 625 45.50 -21.02 -1.28
C GLU A 625 44.38 -20.00 -1.06
N TYR A 626 43.13 -20.35 -1.38
CA TYR A 626 41.97 -19.47 -1.20
C TYR A 626 41.21 -19.74 0.10
N ASN A 627 41.69 -20.66 0.95
CA ASN A 627 40.99 -21.01 2.18
C ASN A 627 40.85 -19.85 3.17
N TYR A 628 41.75 -18.86 3.12
CA TYR A 628 41.63 -17.65 3.95
C TYR A 628 40.35 -16.85 3.63
N ILE A 629 39.91 -16.83 2.37
CA ILE A 629 38.66 -16.13 1.97
C ILE A 629 37.45 -16.82 2.59
N PHE A 630 37.46 -18.15 2.67
CA PHE A 630 36.34 -18.89 3.22
C PHE A 630 36.34 -18.90 4.75
N LYS A 631 37.51 -18.99 5.38
CA LYS A 631 37.64 -19.21 6.83
C LYS A 631 37.86 -17.92 7.63
N GLU A 632 38.54 -16.95 7.03
CA GLU A 632 38.98 -15.75 7.74
C GLU A 632 38.22 -14.49 7.30
N CYS A 633 37.73 -14.42 6.06
CA CYS A 633 36.76 -13.40 5.70
C CYS A 633 35.37 -13.79 6.22
N LYS A 634 34.71 -12.86 6.91
CA LYS A 634 33.38 -13.08 7.46
C LYS A 634 32.41 -12.00 7.00
N VAL A 635 31.18 -12.41 6.74
CA VAL A 635 30.05 -11.51 6.51
C VAL A 635 28.99 -11.85 7.55
N ASP A 636 28.62 -10.85 8.36
CA ASP A 636 27.75 -10.97 9.52
C ASP A 636 28.22 -12.03 10.51
N PHE A 637 29.53 -12.02 10.80
CA PHE A 637 30.24 -12.94 11.69
C PHE A 637 30.28 -14.41 11.21
N LEU A 638 29.75 -14.70 10.01
CA LEU A 638 29.73 -16.02 9.40
C LEU A 638 30.77 -16.14 8.28
N GLU A 639 31.35 -17.33 8.14
CA GLU A 639 32.21 -17.70 7.02
C GLU A 639 31.47 -17.51 5.68
N VAL A 640 32.21 -17.14 4.63
CA VAL A 640 31.64 -16.94 3.30
C VAL A 640 31.30 -18.30 2.68
N GLU A 641 30.01 -18.67 2.69
CA GLU A 641 29.53 -19.97 2.22
C GLU A 641 28.48 -19.89 1.11
N ASN A 642 27.87 -18.72 0.90
CA ASN A 642 26.84 -18.52 -0.09
C ASN A 642 27.10 -17.28 -0.98
N PHE A 643 26.35 -17.18 -2.07
CA PHE A 643 26.48 -16.09 -3.04
C PHE A 643 26.18 -14.70 -2.45
N GLU A 644 25.23 -14.61 -1.52
CA GLU A 644 24.84 -13.33 -0.92
C GLU A 644 25.97 -12.72 -0.08
N GLN A 645 26.59 -13.53 0.78
CA GLN A 645 27.79 -13.15 1.54
C GLN A 645 28.94 -12.77 0.59
N ALA A 646 29.12 -13.54 -0.50
CA ALA A 646 30.14 -13.23 -1.49
C ALA A 646 29.86 -11.89 -2.22
N SER A 647 28.58 -11.56 -2.46
CA SER A 647 28.17 -10.31 -3.10
C SER A 647 28.46 -9.10 -2.21
N ALA A 648 28.14 -9.20 -0.92
CA ALA A 648 28.46 -8.16 0.05
C ALA A 648 29.96 -7.89 0.11
N LEU A 649 30.79 -8.94 0.17
CA LEU A 649 32.25 -8.81 0.16
C LEU A 649 32.78 -8.15 -1.12
N LYS A 650 32.17 -8.40 -2.29
CA LYS A 650 32.56 -7.73 -3.55
C LYS A 650 32.32 -6.22 -3.52
N LEU A 651 31.17 -5.79 -3.00
CA LEU A 651 30.83 -4.38 -2.90
C LEU A 651 31.77 -3.64 -1.95
N TYR A 652 32.16 -4.28 -0.85
CA TYR A 652 33.14 -3.73 0.09
C TYR A 652 34.50 -3.50 -0.57
N ILE A 653 35.01 -4.48 -1.33
CA ILE A 653 36.27 -4.35 -2.08
C ILE A 653 36.23 -3.17 -3.07
N GLN A 654 35.07 -2.91 -3.70
CA GLN A 654 34.92 -1.75 -4.60
C GLN A 654 34.97 -0.42 -3.86
N GLN A 655 34.36 -0.32 -2.68
CA GLN A 655 34.39 0.88 -1.85
C GLN A 655 35.84 1.26 -1.50
N GLU A 656 36.62 0.31 -1.01
CA GLU A 656 38.01 0.53 -0.60
C GLU A 656 38.90 1.06 -1.74
N LYS A 657 38.68 0.59 -2.98
CA LYS A 657 39.41 1.13 -4.15
C LYS A 657 39.10 2.60 -4.43
N ILE A 658 37.83 3.00 -4.36
CA ILE A 658 37.44 4.40 -4.61
C ILE A 658 38.01 5.32 -3.51
N ILE A 659 37.99 4.88 -2.26
CA ILE A 659 38.59 5.64 -1.15
C ILE A 659 40.08 5.88 -1.41
N LYS A 660 40.81 4.86 -1.86
CA LYS A 660 42.23 4.97 -2.22
C LYS A 660 42.48 5.96 -3.36
N ASP A 661 41.68 5.91 -4.43
CA ASP A 661 41.82 6.82 -5.58
C ASP A 661 41.51 8.28 -5.21
N LEU A 662 40.49 8.51 -4.38
CA LEU A 662 40.14 9.83 -3.85
C LEU A 662 41.29 10.43 -3.02
N LYS A 663 41.85 9.64 -2.07
CA LYS A 663 42.99 10.07 -1.25
C LYS A 663 44.21 10.40 -2.13
N SER A 664 44.49 9.58 -3.15
CA SER A 664 45.60 9.83 -4.08
C SER A 664 45.44 11.13 -4.86
N LEU A 665 44.23 11.39 -5.40
CA LEU A 665 43.96 12.61 -6.16
C LEU A 665 44.10 13.86 -5.29
N TRP A 666 43.52 13.85 -4.08
CA TRP A 666 43.66 14.95 -3.13
C TRP A 666 45.11 15.20 -2.74
N ASN A 667 45.84 14.18 -2.29
CA ASN A 667 47.24 14.33 -1.88
C ASN A 667 48.12 14.84 -3.03
N SER A 668 47.85 14.44 -4.27
CA SER A 668 48.57 14.96 -5.43
C SER A 668 48.36 16.46 -5.66
N MET A 669 47.16 16.98 -5.37
CA MET A 669 46.82 18.40 -5.46
C MET A 669 47.38 19.17 -4.26
N ALA A 670 47.16 18.66 -3.05
CA ALA A 670 47.64 19.22 -1.80
C ALA A 670 49.15 19.43 -1.87
N LYS A 671 49.92 18.39 -2.22
CA LYS A 671 51.39 18.45 -2.32
C LYS A 671 51.93 19.41 -3.37
N LYS A 672 51.20 19.63 -4.48
CA LYS A 672 51.68 20.46 -5.61
C LYS A 672 51.32 21.93 -5.47
N TYR A 673 50.19 22.25 -4.87
CA TYR A 673 49.60 23.60 -4.94
C TYR A 673 49.10 24.14 -3.60
N GLY A 674 49.20 23.35 -2.53
CA GLY A 674 48.74 23.73 -1.20
C GLY A 674 49.81 23.55 -0.12
N ASP A 675 49.73 24.37 0.91
CA ASP A 675 50.25 24.07 2.25
C ASP A 675 49.21 23.21 3.01
N LEU A 676 48.63 22.23 2.29
CA LEU A 676 47.57 21.36 2.78
C LEU A 676 48.22 20.06 3.26
N SER A 677 47.87 19.60 4.46
CA SER A 677 48.47 18.39 5.06
C SER A 677 48.24 17.14 4.20
N ASP A 678 49.30 16.36 3.99
CA ASP A 678 49.22 15.03 3.37
C ASP A 678 48.34 14.10 4.24
N ILE A 679 47.32 13.48 3.63
CA ILE A 679 46.42 12.55 4.31
C ILE A 679 46.90 11.11 4.04
N CYS A 680 47.64 10.51 4.96
CA CYS A 680 48.11 9.12 4.85
C CYS A 680 47.87 8.32 6.14
N ASN A 681 47.17 7.18 6.01
CA ASN A 681 47.06 6.06 6.96
C ASN A 681 46.52 6.40 8.37
N ARG A 682 45.35 7.07 8.46
CA ARG A 682 44.48 7.07 9.65
C ARG A 682 43.11 6.49 9.30
N GLU A 683 42.30 6.17 10.33
CA GLU A 683 40.98 5.53 10.18
C GLU A 683 40.14 6.14 9.05
N ASP A 684 39.65 5.28 8.14
CA ASP A 684 39.26 5.67 6.77
C ASP A 684 38.14 6.70 6.63
N GLU A 685 37.34 6.94 7.67
CA GLU A 685 36.19 7.86 7.59
C GLU A 685 36.52 9.33 7.86
N ILE A 686 37.49 9.65 8.72
CA ILE A 686 37.83 11.04 9.08
C ILE A 686 38.49 11.76 7.90
N ASP A 687 39.38 11.05 7.21
CA ASP A 687 40.11 11.54 6.04
C ASP A 687 39.17 12.01 4.91
N ILE A 688 38.09 11.26 4.67
CA ILE A 688 37.14 11.55 3.57
C ILE A 688 36.36 12.83 3.84
N ILE A 689 35.94 13.05 5.10
CA ILE A 689 35.19 14.24 5.51
C ILE A 689 36.05 15.50 5.34
N GLU A 690 37.33 15.43 5.69
CA GLU A 690 38.25 16.55 5.55
C GLU A 690 38.46 16.94 4.08
N ILE A 691 38.65 15.96 3.20
CA ILE A 691 38.75 16.19 1.74
C ILE A 691 37.47 16.86 1.22
N GLU A 692 36.29 16.39 1.64
CA GLU A 692 35.01 16.93 1.20
C GLU A 692 34.85 18.42 1.59
N GLN A 693 35.20 18.77 2.83
CA GLN A 693 35.15 20.16 3.32
C GLN A 693 36.09 21.08 2.54
N ASN A 694 37.29 20.60 2.22
CA ASN A 694 38.25 21.38 1.46
C ASN A 694 37.82 21.60 0.00
N ILE A 695 37.22 20.59 -0.64
CA ILE A 695 36.65 20.74 -1.99
C ILE A 695 35.47 21.74 -2.00
N LYS A 696 34.66 21.81 -0.94
CA LYS A 696 33.61 22.84 -0.80
C LYS A 696 34.17 24.26 -0.77
N LYS A 697 35.30 24.48 -0.09
CA LYS A 697 35.99 25.80 -0.09
C LYS A 697 36.52 26.16 -1.47
N LEU A 698 37.10 25.19 -2.19
CA LEU A 698 37.57 25.38 -3.56
C LEU A 698 36.45 25.80 -4.51
N ASN A 699 35.30 25.12 -4.46
CA ASN A 699 34.12 25.47 -5.27
C ASN A 699 33.62 26.91 -4.99
N THR A 700 33.74 27.39 -3.75
CA THR A 700 33.33 28.77 -3.40
C THR A 700 34.18 29.82 -4.10
N ILE A 701 35.49 29.58 -4.24
CA ILE A 701 36.41 30.45 -4.97
C ILE A 701 36.07 30.44 -6.46
N ILE A 702 35.84 29.24 -6.99
CA ILE A 702 35.52 29.01 -8.40
C ILE A 702 34.27 29.81 -8.82
N ASP A 703 33.21 29.71 -8.03
CA ASP A 703 31.89 30.25 -8.36
C ASP A 703 31.70 31.72 -7.96
N TRP A 704 32.70 32.39 -7.38
CA TRP A 704 32.53 33.71 -6.72
C TRP A 704 31.89 34.78 -7.62
N ASN A 705 32.36 34.92 -8.86
CA ASN A 705 31.85 35.91 -9.81
C ASN A 705 30.38 35.67 -10.17
N VAL A 706 30.01 34.41 -10.40
CA VAL A 706 28.64 34.01 -10.74
C VAL A 706 27.73 34.16 -9.53
N LYS A 707 28.22 33.82 -8.34
CA LYS A 707 27.44 33.79 -7.10
C LYS A 707 27.20 35.18 -6.51
N TYR A 708 28.16 36.10 -6.59
CA TYR A 708 28.15 37.36 -5.85
C TYR A 708 28.19 38.61 -6.73
N LYS A 709 29.15 38.72 -7.66
CA LYS A 709 29.33 39.94 -8.47
C LYS A 709 28.11 40.24 -9.35
N SER A 710 27.55 39.23 -10.02
CA SER A 710 26.34 39.35 -10.84
C SER A 710 25.13 39.85 -10.02
N LYS A 711 24.97 39.36 -8.79
CA LYS A 711 23.87 39.75 -7.90
C LYS A 711 24.01 41.18 -7.41
N ILE A 712 25.20 41.59 -7.01
CA ILE A 712 25.45 42.96 -6.52
C ILE A 712 25.20 43.99 -7.64
N THR A 713 25.69 43.71 -8.85
CA THR A 713 25.45 44.59 -10.01
C THR A 713 23.98 44.66 -10.40
N SER A 714 23.26 43.54 -10.35
CA SER A 714 21.80 43.53 -10.53
C SER A 714 21.07 44.36 -9.49
N LEU A 715 21.47 44.28 -8.21
CA LEU A 715 20.82 45.01 -7.11
C LEU A 715 21.03 46.52 -7.18
N LEU A 716 22.17 46.98 -7.71
CA LEU A 716 22.45 48.39 -7.93
C LEU A 716 21.66 48.99 -9.10
N GLY A 717 21.15 48.16 -10.01
CA GLY A 717 20.26 48.57 -11.10
C GLY A 717 20.89 49.63 -11.99
N ARG A 718 20.28 50.82 -12.05
CA ARG A 718 20.75 51.95 -12.87
C ARG A 718 21.82 52.82 -12.21
N ILE A 719 22.23 52.48 -10.98
CA ILE A 719 23.31 53.19 -10.29
C ILE A 719 24.64 52.77 -10.92
N TRP A 720 25.38 53.71 -11.48
CA TRP A 720 26.68 53.41 -12.07
C TRP A 720 27.80 53.47 -11.02
N ILE A 721 28.55 52.37 -10.93
CA ILE A 721 29.70 52.18 -10.04
C ILE A 721 31.00 52.52 -10.79
N PRO A 722 32.06 53.04 -10.13
CA PRO A 722 33.38 53.21 -10.74
C PRO A 722 33.96 51.92 -11.35
N GLN A 723 34.66 52.01 -12.49
CA GLN A 723 35.14 50.85 -13.27
C GLN A 723 36.29 50.06 -12.63
N ASN A 724 37.10 50.68 -11.77
CA ASN A 724 38.34 50.09 -11.23
C ASN A 724 38.13 49.34 -9.90
N ILE A 725 37.13 48.46 -9.83
CA ILE A 725 36.81 47.71 -8.61
C ILE A 725 37.41 46.30 -8.63
N GLU A 726 38.22 45.98 -7.62
CA GLU A 726 38.79 44.66 -7.38
C GLU A 726 37.84 43.79 -6.53
N TRP A 727 37.12 42.88 -7.17
CA TRP A 727 36.07 42.06 -6.54
C TRP A 727 36.59 40.93 -5.63
N HIS A 728 37.89 40.62 -5.73
CA HIS A 728 38.56 39.55 -4.99
C HIS A 728 39.31 40.08 -3.75
N LYS A 729 38.90 41.25 -3.22
CA LYS A 729 39.43 41.85 -1.98
C LYS A 729 38.30 42.26 -1.04
N SER A 730 38.51 42.07 0.26
CA SER A 730 37.54 42.43 1.31
C SER A 730 37.28 43.95 1.45
N GLN A 731 38.29 44.82 1.21
CA GLN A 731 38.15 46.29 1.35
C GLN A 731 37.12 46.91 0.39
N THR A 732 37.00 46.36 -0.82
CA THR A 732 36.03 46.79 -1.83
C THR A 732 34.61 46.83 -1.30
N TYR A 733 34.20 45.77 -0.58
CA TYR A 733 32.84 45.66 -0.06
C TYR A 733 32.56 46.68 1.06
N SER A 734 33.58 47.03 1.86
CA SER A 734 33.46 48.07 2.90
C SER A 734 33.22 49.47 2.32
N TYR A 735 33.84 49.79 1.18
CA TYR A 735 33.61 51.06 0.48
C TYR A 735 32.19 51.16 -0.10
N LEU A 736 31.72 50.09 -0.75
CA LEU A 736 30.39 50.05 -1.35
C LEU A 736 29.28 50.25 -0.30
N ILE A 737 29.42 49.66 0.90
CA ILE A 737 28.47 49.82 2.01
C ILE A 737 28.26 51.30 2.38
N LYS A 738 29.34 52.08 2.52
CA LYS A 738 29.25 53.50 2.89
C LYS A 738 28.52 54.34 1.84
N CYS A 739 28.79 54.08 0.56
CA CYS A 739 28.16 54.81 -0.54
C CYS A 739 26.65 54.55 -0.58
N VAL A 740 26.23 53.29 -0.46
CA VAL A 740 24.81 52.89 -0.47
C VAL A 740 24.03 53.57 0.65
N GLN A 741 24.61 53.74 1.85
CA GLN A 741 23.98 54.46 2.96
C GLN A 741 23.76 55.95 2.70
N ALA A 742 24.72 56.63 2.04
CA ALA A 742 24.58 58.04 1.71
C ALA A 742 23.46 58.28 0.68
N ILE A 743 23.32 57.39 -0.32
CA ILE A 743 22.24 57.45 -1.32
C ILE A 743 20.87 57.39 -0.64
N LYS A 744 20.72 56.48 0.34
CA LYS A 744 19.46 56.33 1.10
C LYS A 744 19.04 57.63 1.79
N LYS A 745 19.97 58.35 2.42
CA LYS A 745 19.68 59.59 3.15
C LYS A 745 19.24 60.75 2.25
N VAL A 746 19.86 60.89 1.07
CA VAL A 746 19.54 61.98 0.13
C VAL A 746 18.13 61.81 -0.44
N ASN A 747 17.75 60.58 -0.78
CA ASN A 747 16.41 60.28 -1.26
C ASN A 747 15.34 60.58 -0.19
N GLU A 748 15.58 60.22 1.08
CA GLU A 748 14.65 60.47 2.19
C GLU A 748 14.35 61.98 2.38
N TYR A 749 15.35 62.85 2.26
CA TYR A 749 15.17 64.30 2.41
C TYR A 749 14.22 64.90 1.37
N ASN A 750 14.39 64.52 0.10
CA ASN A 750 13.58 65.05 -1.00
C ASN A 750 12.10 64.66 -0.87
N GLU A 751 11.84 63.44 -0.37
CA GLU A 751 10.47 62.95 -0.13
C GLU A 751 9.74 63.73 0.95
N LEU A 752 10.43 64.01 2.07
CA LEU A 752 9.82 64.74 3.19
C LEU A 752 9.49 66.20 2.84
N LYS A 753 10.32 66.85 2.01
CA LYS A 753 10.05 68.22 1.53
C LYS A 753 8.75 68.30 0.74
N ALA A 754 8.54 67.37 -0.18
CA ALA A 754 7.35 67.34 -1.03
C ALA A 754 6.07 67.09 -0.21
N TYR A 755 6.16 66.24 0.83
CA TYR A 755 5.03 65.91 1.71
C TYR A 755 4.46 67.14 2.44
N ILE A 756 5.32 67.97 3.03
CA ILE A 756 4.89 69.12 3.86
C ILE A 756 4.12 70.15 3.00
N GLU A 757 4.54 70.39 1.76
CA GLU A 757 3.89 71.36 0.85
C GLU A 757 2.49 70.94 0.41
N VAL A 758 2.24 69.64 0.23
CA VAL A 758 0.91 69.11 -0.13
C VAL A 758 -0.07 69.32 1.03
N MET A 759 0.38 69.12 2.26
CA MET A 759 -0.48 69.22 3.44
C MET A 759 -1.01 70.64 3.68
N LYS A 760 -0.15 71.66 3.51
CA LYS A 760 -0.54 73.06 3.66
C LYS A 760 -1.71 73.44 2.73
N LYS A 761 -1.73 72.94 1.50
CA LYS A 761 -2.79 73.22 0.51
C LYS A 761 -4.15 72.59 0.86
N LEU A 762 -4.19 71.50 1.63
CA LEU A 762 -5.44 70.81 1.97
C LEU A 762 -6.25 71.55 3.04
N VAL A 763 -5.58 72.14 4.03
CA VAL A 763 -6.21 72.78 5.19
C VAL A 763 -6.99 74.05 4.83
N LEU A 764 -6.54 74.79 3.81
CA LEU A 764 -7.15 76.03 3.30
C LEU A 764 -8.58 75.89 2.73
N SER A 765 -9.15 74.69 2.65
CA SER A 765 -10.39 74.42 1.90
C SER A 765 -11.70 74.51 2.71
N THR A 766 -11.65 74.83 4.01
CA THR A 766 -12.84 74.98 4.87
C THR A 766 -12.69 76.08 5.92
N ASP A 767 -13.72 76.90 6.08
CA ASP A 767 -13.81 78.02 7.03
C ASP A 767 -13.77 77.63 8.53
N LYS A 768 -13.67 76.33 8.85
CA LYS A 768 -13.62 75.81 10.23
C LYS A 768 -12.21 75.37 10.68
N LEU A 769 -11.15 75.54 9.86
CA LEU A 769 -9.80 74.95 10.12
C LEU A 769 -8.60 75.93 10.00
N ASP A 770 -8.79 77.24 10.03
CA ASP A 770 -7.72 78.23 9.80
C ASP A 770 -6.54 78.19 10.79
N GLU A 771 -6.79 77.79 12.04
CA GLU A 771 -5.76 77.74 13.09
C GLU A 771 -4.68 76.66 12.81
N LEU A 772 -5.04 75.60 12.09
CA LEU A 772 -4.13 74.50 11.75
C LEU A 772 -3.13 74.89 10.64
N TYR A 773 -3.57 75.66 9.65
CA TYR A 773 -2.71 76.06 8.52
C TYR A 773 -1.51 76.89 9.00
N ASN A 774 -1.78 77.85 9.88
CA ASN A 774 -0.76 78.78 10.38
C ASN A 774 0.36 78.06 11.16
N ALA A 775 0.04 77.00 11.92
CA ALA A 775 1.05 76.25 12.66
C ALA A 775 2.03 75.48 11.74
N MET A 776 1.54 74.98 10.60
CA MET A 776 2.36 74.23 9.64
C MET A 776 3.31 75.12 8.82
N GLU A 777 2.91 76.37 8.54
CA GLU A 777 3.75 77.32 7.78
C GLU A 777 5.07 77.62 8.51
N PHE A 778 4.99 77.83 9.83
CA PHE A 778 6.14 78.18 10.67
C PHE A 778 6.93 76.98 11.20
N LEU A 779 6.59 75.75 10.76
CA LEU A 779 7.17 74.50 11.29
C LEU A 779 7.04 74.38 12.83
N ASP A 780 5.95 74.90 13.40
CA ASP A 780 5.64 74.83 14.85
C ASP A 780 4.92 73.51 15.16
N VAL A 781 5.69 72.54 15.67
CA VAL A 781 5.23 71.18 15.92
C VAL A 781 4.19 71.12 17.04
N GLU A 782 4.30 71.94 18.09
CA GLU A 782 3.43 71.87 19.27
C GLU A 782 2.02 72.42 18.97
N LYS A 783 1.93 73.58 18.31
CA LYS A 783 0.64 74.15 17.92
C LYS A 783 -0.08 73.33 16.86
N THR A 784 0.67 72.72 15.94
CA THR A 784 0.09 71.83 14.92
C THR A 784 -0.58 70.63 15.60
N LYS A 785 0.02 70.11 16.68
CA LYS A 785 -0.52 68.98 17.44
C LYS A 785 -1.84 69.29 18.13
N GLU A 786 -1.98 70.47 18.74
CA GLU A 786 -3.19 70.83 19.49
C GLU A 786 -4.43 70.88 18.61
N GLN A 787 -4.34 71.53 17.45
CA GLN A 787 -5.45 71.69 16.51
C GLN A 787 -5.86 70.37 15.84
N LEU A 788 -4.90 69.45 15.66
CA LEU A 788 -5.20 68.12 15.11
C LEU A 788 -6.01 67.23 16.07
N LYS A 789 -5.97 67.45 17.39
CA LYS A 789 -6.72 66.64 18.38
C LYS A 789 -8.24 66.68 18.20
N MET A 790 -8.79 67.83 17.80
CA MET A 790 -10.24 67.96 17.55
C MET A 790 -10.67 67.14 16.32
N ILE A 791 -9.86 67.19 15.25
CA ILE A 791 -10.08 66.36 14.06
C ILE A 791 -9.91 64.88 14.42
N GLU A 792 -8.96 64.54 15.29
CA GLU A 792 -8.78 63.18 15.79
C GLU A 792 -10.00 62.66 16.54
N HIS A 793 -10.62 63.47 17.40
CA HIS A 793 -11.86 63.06 18.06
C HIS A 793 -12.97 62.71 17.05
N PHE A 794 -13.15 63.53 16.00
CA PHE A 794 -14.11 63.20 14.94
C PHE A 794 -13.66 62.03 14.07
N LYS A 795 -12.36 61.83 13.81
CA LYS A 795 -11.87 60.60 13.16
C LYS A 795 -12.22 59.36 13.98
N VAL A 796 -12.18 59.46 15.30
CA VAL A 796 -12.51 58.34 16.21
C VAL A 796 -13.99 57.96 16.07
N ILE A 797 -14.92 58.92 16.09
CA ILE A 797 -16.37 58.63 16.05
C ILE A 797 -16.99 58.68 14.64
N LYS A 798 -16.24 59.15 13.64
CA LYS A 798 -16.65 59.24 12.22
C LYS A 798 -17.18 57.93 11.70
N ASN A 799 -16.41 56.87 11.95
CA ASN A 799 -16.73 55.55 11.45
C ASN A 799 -18.06 55.10 12.03
N ASP A 800 -18.28 55.30 13.32
CA ASP A 800 -19.52 54.92 13.99
C ASP A 800 -20.75 55.65 13.43
N LEU A 801 -20.63 56.95 13.16
CA LEU A 801 -21.74 57.77 12.63
C LEU A 801 -22.14 57.41 11.21
N VAL A 802 -21.15 57.28 10.32
CA VAL A 802 -21.36 56.82 8.94
C VAL A 802 -21.92 55.40 8.95
N ARG A 803 -21.39 54.56 9.84
CA ARG A 803 -21.82 53.17 9.97
C ARG A 803 -23.27 53.07 10.36
N ILE A 804 -23.78 53.89 11.27
CA ILE A 804 -25.22 53.87 11.60
C ILE A 804 -26.09 54.11 10.34
N ASP A 805 -25.75 55.09 9.48
CA ASP A 805 -26.54 55.40 8.27
C ASP A 805 -26.50 54.30 7.22
N GLU A 806 -25.31 53.77 6.98
CA GLU A 806 -25.15 52.65 6.07
C GLU A 806 -25.97 51.45 6.53
N LEU A 807 -25.96 51.19 7.84
CA LEU A 807 -26.53 49.96 8.35
C LEU A 807 -28.06 49.95 8.34
N ILE A 808 -28.66 51.06 8.75
CA ILE A 808 -30.12 51.20 8.73
C ILE A 808 -30.66 51.10 7.30
N ASN A 809 -30.04 51.82 6.35
CA ASN A 809 -30.48 51.83 4.94
C ASN A 809 -30.39 50.45 4.26
N LYS A 810 -29.45 49.61 4.70
CA LYS A 810 -29.32 48.25 4.17
C LYS A 810 -30.47 47.36 4.63
N ILE A 811 -30.92 47.45 5.89
CA ILE A 811 -32.06 46.65 6.39
C ILE A 811 -33.33 47.03 5.65
N THR A 812 -33.67 48.33 5.63
CA THR A 812 -34.95 48.81 5.07
C THR A 812 -35.13 48.44 3.59
N LYS A 813 -34.05 48.34 2.81
CA LYS A 813 -34.12 47.97 1.39
C LYS A 813 -34.51 46.50 1.15
N VAL A 814 -34.22 45.60 2.08
CA VAL A 814 -34.36 44.14 1.92
C VAL A 814 -35.50 43.57 2.77
N CYS A 815 -35.67 44.13 3.97
CA CYS A 815 -36.71 43.79 4.93
C CYS A 815 -37.36 45.09 5.44
N PRO A 816 -38.23 45.72 4.63
CA PRO A 816 -38.76 47.06 4.90
C PRO A 816 -39.54 47.13 6.22
N THR A 817 -40.38 46.13 6.47
CA THR A 817 -41.14 45.92 7.71
C THR A 817 -40.25 45.76 8.95
N THR A 818 -39.07 45.16 8.81
CA THR A 818 -38.09 44.99 9.89
C THR A 818 -37.26 46.27 10.11
N GLY A 819 -36.97 47.04 9.06
CA GLY A 819 -36.15 48.25 9.10
C GLY A 819 -36.86 49.48 9.69
N GLU A 820 -38.13 49.71 9.35
CA GLU A 820 -38.93 50.81 9.91
C GLU A 820 -39.09 50.68 11.44
N LYS A 821 -39.36 49.45 11.90
CA LYS A 821 -39.44 49.13 13.33
C LYS A 821 -38.14 49.42 14.09
N LEU A 822 -36.96 49.36 13.45
CA LEU A 822 -35.67 49.65 14.08
C LEU A 822 -35.39 51.16 14.25
N ILE A 823 -35.88 52.00 13.34
CA ILE A 823 -35.73 53.47 13.44
C ILE A 823 -36.71 54.02 14.50
N GLU A 824 -37.96 53.52 14.50
CA GLU A 824 -38.97 53.90 15.49
C GLU A 824 -38.61 53.46 16.92
N SER A 825 -37.84 52.38 17.06
CA SER A 825 -37.43 51.81 18.35
C SER A 825 -36.00 52.19 18.79
N TRP A 826 -35.41 53.31 18.30
CA TRP A 826 -34.01 53.76 18.59
C TRP A 826 -33.62 53.67 20.08
N ARG A 827 -34.57 53.67 21.03
CA ARG A 827 -34.33 53.37 22.46
C ARG A 827 -35.20 52.29 23.15
N ASN A 828 -36.30 51.76 22.58
CA ASN A 828 -37.28 50.90 23.32
C ASN A 828 -37.43 49.47 22.75
N ASN A 829 -37.17 48.43 23.57
CA ASN A 829 -37.29 46.97 23.34
C ASN A 829 -36.14 46.21 22.63
N THR A 830 -34.89 46.36 23.10
CA THR A 830 -33.74 45.56 22.61
C THR A 830 -33.60 44.14 23.21
N ARG A 831 -34.58 43.60 23.96
CA ARG A 831 -34.39 42.31 24.69
C ARG A 831 -34.67 41.03 23.89
N ASN A 832 -35.32 41.09 22.72
CA ASN A 832 -35.62 39.89 21.90
C ASN A 832 -34.74 39.75 20.64
N PHE A 833 -33.77 40.65 20.41
CA PHE A 833 -33.02 40.79 19.16
C PHE A 833 -31.55 40.36 19.27
N GLU A 834 -31.21 39.47 20.20
CA GLU A 834 -29.80 39.20 20.54
C GLU A 834 -29.05 38.37 19.49
N ASP A 835 -29.73 37.78 18.49
CA ASP A 835 -29.03 37.06 17.41
C ASP A 835 -29.67 37.22 16.02
N PHE A 836 -29.26 38.29 15.31
CA PHE A 836 -29.71 38.62 13.95
C PHE A 836 -29.26 37.62 12.89
N CYS A 837 -28.02 37.13 12.97
CA CYS A 837 -27.48 36.23 11.94
C CYS A 837 -28.07 34.84 12.05
N SER A 838 -28.16 34.31 13.27
CA SER A 838 -28.77 33.01 13.43
C SER A 838 -30.23 33.09 13.00
N ALA A 839 -30.92 34.23 13.22
CA ALA A 839 -32.26 34.47 12.69
C ALA A 839 -32.33 34.54 11.17
N TRP A 840 -31.43 35.28 10.53
CA TRP A 840 -31.39 35.41 9.08
C TRP A 840 -31.04 34.09 8.38
N LYS A 841 -29.95 33.46 8.83
CA LYS A 841 -29.46 32.17 8.30
C LYS A 841 -30.48 31.07 8.54
N TRP A 842 -31.16 31.08 9.68
CA TRP A 842 -32.27 30.19 9.93
C TRP A 842 -33.38 30.41 8.92
N CYS A 843 -33.79 31.64 8.65
CA CYS A 843 -34.84 31.93 7.66
C CYS A 843 -34.44 31.46 6.25
N GLN A 844 -33.22 31.77 5.79
CA GLN A 844 -32.74 31.40 4.45
C GLN A 844 -32.55 29.90 4.26
N TRP A 845 -31.92 29.23 5.24
CA TRP A 845 -31.70 27.79 5.16
C TRP A 845 -33.00 27.05 5.33
N ASN A 846 -33.92 27.52 6.18
CA ASN A 846 -35.25 26.93 6.28
C ASN A 846 -36.03 27.08 4.96
N SER A 847 -35.89 28.21 4.27
CA SER A 847 -36.47 28.44 2.95
C SER A 847 -35.86 27.50 1.89
N LEU A 848 -34.53 27.45 1.77
CA LEU A 848 -33.79 26.56 0.86
C LEU A 848 -34.07 25.07 1.13
N LEU A 849 -34.05 24.64 2.39
CA LEU A 849 -34.32 23.25 2.75
C LEU A 849 -35.74 22.85 2.42
N LYS A 850 -36.73 23.73 2.61
CA LYS A 850 -38.11 23.45 2.19
C LYS A 850 -38.21 23.28 0.66
N ASP A 851 -37.41 24.02 -0.09
CA ASP A 851 -37.37 23.92 -1.54
C ASP A 851 -36.58 22.67 -2.03
N ILE A 852 -35.50 22.28 -1.35
CA ILE A 852 -34.63 21.14 -1.73
C ILE A 852 -35.10 19.80 -1.15
N TYR A 853 -35.47 19.73 0.12
CA TYR A 853 -35.99 18.52 0.78
C TYR A 853 -37.45 18.21 0.41
N LYS A 854 -38.06 18.98 -0.50
CA LYS A 854 -39.10 18.39 -1.37
C LYS A 854 -38.57 17.17 -2.16
N LEU A 855 -37.25 16.92 -2.18
CA LEU A 855 -36.55 15.72 -2.69
C LEU A 855 -35.49 15.21 -1.67
N ASN A 856 -35.90 14.31 -0.74
CA ASN A 856 -35.12 13.80 0.41
C ASN A 856 -33.92 12.87 0.09
N LEU A 857 -32.79 13.09 0.76
CA LEU A 857 -31.51 12.37 0.62
C LEU A 857 -31.29 11.20 1.57
N GLU A 858 -31.53 11.41 2.87
CA GLU A 858 -31.45 10.34 3.89
C GLU A 858 -32.45 9.23 3.57
N PHE A 859 -33.65 9.56 3.07
CA PHE A 859 -34.61 8.56 2.61
C PHE A 859 -34.08 7.77 1.41
N ILE A 860 -33.24 8.36 0.56
CA ILE A 860 -32.68 7.68 -0.62
C ILE A 860 -31.47 6.84 -0.24
N GLU A 861 -30.58 7.31 0.63
CA GLU A 861 -29.47 6.50 1.14
C GLU A 861 -29.96 5.35 2.02
N GLU A 862 -30.89 5.60 2.96
CA GLU A 862 -31.54 4.53 3.71
C GLU A 862 -32.36 3.62 2.80
N ALA A 863 -33.06 4.15 1.78
CA ALA A 863 -33.76 3.29 0.83
C ALA A 863 -32.79 2.53 -0.09
N ILE A 864 -31.58 3.02 -0.37
CA ILE A 864 -30.54 2.29 -1.12
C ILE A 864 -29.92 1.23 -0.22
N GLU A 865 -29.65 1.54 1.04
CA GLU A 865 -29.09 0.58 1.98
C GLU A 865 -30.12 -0.49 2.35
N GLN A 866 -31.38 -0.11 2.60
CA GLN A 866 -32.50 -1.04 2.80
C GLN A 866 -32.81 -1.81 1.52
N ASN A 867 -32.84 -1.21 0.32
CA ASN A 867 -33.01 -1.97 -0.92
C ASN A 867 -31.79 -2.84 -1.20
N SER A 868 -30.56 -2.47 -0.84
CA SER A 868 -29.38 -3.30 -1.05
C SER A 868 -29.31 -4.45 -0.05
N LYS A 869 -29.68 -4.22 1.22
CA LYS A 869 -29.89 -5.26 2.23
C LYS A 869 -31.04 -6.18 1.87
N LYS A 870 -32.20 -5.63 1.46
CA LYS A 870 -33.34 -6.40 0.95
C LYS A 870 -32.93 -7.19 -0.28
N ARG A 871 -32.28 -6.58 -1.27
CA ARG A 871 -31.76 -7.25 -2.48
C ARG A 871 -30.72 -8.33 -2.14
N LYS A 872 -29.81 -8.10 -1.19
CA LYS A 872 -28.87 -9.14 -0.72
C LYS A 872 -29.62 -10.29 -0.05
N ASN A 873 -30.65 -10.00 0.74
CA ASN A 873 -31.51 -11.02 1.34
C ASN A 873 -32.39 -11.74 0.31
N ASP A 874 -32.95 -11.04 -0.67
CA ASP A 874 -33.78 -11.58 -1.74
C ASP A 874 -32.91 -12.41 -2.69
N TYR A 875 -31.67 -11.98 -3.00
CA TYR A 875 -30.70 -12.82 -3.70
C TYR A 875 -30.32 -14.04 -2.90
N LYS A 876 -30.07 -13.88 -1.60
CA LYS A 876 -29.79 -15.00 -0.72
C LYS A 876 -30.97 -15.98 -0.72
N ARG A 877 -32.22 -15.49 -0.59
CA ARG A 877 -33.46 -16.30 -0.63
C ARG A 877 -33.77 -16.90 -1.98
N TYR A 878 -33.39 -16.24 -3.08
CA TYR A 878 -33.58 -16.71 -4.44
C TYR A 878 -32.51 -17.73 -4.86
N SER A 879 -31.28 -17.58 -4.36
CA SER A 879 -30.17 -18.52 -4.60
C SER A 879 -30.22 -19.77 -3.73
N ILE A 880 -30.97 -19.72 -2.62
CA ILE A 880 -31.42 -20.87 -1.83
C ILE A 880 -32.60 -21.49 -2.56
#